data_AF-A0A950UY57-F1
#
_entry.id   AF-A0A950UY57-F1
#
_cell.length_a   1.000
_cell.length_b   1.000
_cell.length_c   1.000
_cell.angle_alpha   90.00
_cell.angle_beta   90.00
_cell.angle_gamma   90.00
#
_symmetry.space_group_name_H-M   'P 1'
#
loop_
_entity.id
_entity.type
_entity.pdbx_description
1 polymer ?
#
loop_
_entity_poly.entity_id
_entity_poly.type
_entity_poly.pdbx_seq_one_letter_code
_entity_poly.pdbx_strand_id
1 'polypeptide(L)'
;LNWQTPIEGLNLLVEYSPDRYLRERVNTHFYTRTPVNFAADYHVLDNVSIMAGYIYGTTWGIAVNAHVDPMTPLFGQRIGTPPLPPAVRSPQQRQVGLDELNKQNPVTAVDHGALSVNLNTDPTNLREILAAAPSSAARDYEIDGRTLAINVEGPTDLDAQCRIFAQIAAASIPGIDTIAITELSDHDGNVALCPVVRRGQTASSATPSATGASTQAPGSNGAPMLDEQTLQFRPTVTDPKQAEQQIRADAASQNLEIDAVSVKGTTAMVYFSNTKYFMEAEALGRVARILLSDSPPEVEIFRLISIYHGVPVRETRLLRGDLERVINLYGSAAEIRDAMTILDAPWDNPVLDQQQDEYPRFGWSLAPRLARSFFDPKAPARFGLFADLSGYAELLPGFTLETVLEGNIYNDLGNASPSNSLLPHVRSDFNLYYQHGANGISSLDAVYRARLAPDVYTEVKGGYLEDMFMGVGGQMLWRPNGQRWALGGDIYQVWKRDFDRLFGAQDYHVTSGHVTIYYESPWYGLNFQAHGGRYLAGDWGGTLQISRRFETGIEVGAFATFTNVPFSQFGEGSFDKGVIVRIPLEWALPLNTQSQANLDFRPLSRDGGQRLIGDDSLYDETTRFSYGELDRHLDEIISP
;
A
#
# COMPACT_ATOMS: atom_id res chain seq x y z
N LEU A 1 -2.36 -16.80 -43.40
CA LEU A 1 -2.20 -15.43 -43.96
C LEU A 1 -2.44 -14.46 -42.83
N ASN A 2 -1.53 -13.52 -42.60
CA ASN A 2 -1.73 -12.40 -41.67
C ASN A 2 -1.69 -11.11 -42.50
N TRP A 3 -2.71 -10.26 -42.37
CA TRP A 3 -2.81 -8.97 -43.05
C TRP A 3 -2.91 -7.85 -42.02
N GLN A 4 -1.90 -6.98 -42.01
CA GLN A 4 -1.94 -5.73 -41.28
C GLN A 4 -2.89 -4.78 -42.00
N THR A 5 -3.95 -4.36 -41.32
CA THR A 5 -4.95 -3.48 -41.92
C THR A 5 -4.47 -2.02 -41.89
N PRO A 6 -5.13 -1.11 -42.63
CA PRO A 6 -4.91 0.33 -42.49
C PRO A 6 -5.36 0.91 -41.13
N ILE A 7 -6.10 0.14 -40.32
CA ILE A 7 -6.49 0.54 -38.96
C ILE A 7 -5.34 0.17 -38.03
N GLU A 8 -4.79 1.17 -37.33
CA GLU A 8 -3.69 0.98 -36.39
C GLU A 8 -4.03 -0.08 -35.33
N GLY A 9 -3.10 -1.00 -35.08
CA GLY A 9 -3.27 -2.10 -34.13
C GLY A 9 -4.15 -3.26 -34.60
N LEU A 10 -4.82 -3.19 -35.76
CA LEU A 10 -5.70 -4.26 -36.25
C LEU A 10 -5.04 -5.15 -37.31
N ASN A 11 -5.01 -6.45 -37.03
CA ASN A 11 -4.54 -7.52 -37.89
C ASN A 11 -5.68 -8.48 -38.23
N LEU A 12 -5.82 -8.86 -39.50
CA LEU A 12 -6.72 -9.95 -39.91
C LEU A 12 -5.92 -11.21 -40.23
N LEU A 13 -6.34 -12.32 -39.65
CA LEU A 13 -5.75 -13.63 -39.83
C LEU A 13 -6.72 -14.54 -40.57
N VAL A 14 -6.20 -15.23 -41.58
CA VAL A 14 -6.92 -16.29 -42.31
C VAL A 14 -6.04 -17.51 -42.34
N GLU A 15 -6.54 -18.63 -41.84
CA GLU A 15 -5.85 -19.92 -41.84
C GLU A 15 -6.64 -20.93 -42.66
N TYR A 16 -5.96 -21.72 -43.48
CA TYR A 16 -6.55 -22.87 -44.16
C TYR A 16 -5.92 -24.14 -43.62
N SER A 17 -6.73 -25.00 -43.00
CA SER A 17 -6.34 -26.31 -42.52
C SER A 17 -6.98 -27.41 -43.38
N PRO A 18 -6.20 -28.18 -44.15
CA PRO A 18 -6.72 -29.28 -44.96
C PRO A 18 -7.07 -30.54 -44.14
N ASP A 19 -6.81 -30.53 -42.83
CA ASP A 19 -7.07 -31.68 -41.96
C ASP A 19 -8.58 -31.95 -41.84
N ARG A 20 -8.93 -33.23 -41.93
CA ARG A 20 -10.31 -33.72 -41.82
C ARG A 20 -10.65 -34.16 -40.40
N TYR A 21 -9.68 -34.17 -39.48
CA TYR A 21 -9.84 -34.50 -38.07
C TYR A 21 -10.53 -35.86 -37.86
N LEU A 22 -10.16 -36.84 -38.70
CA LEU A 22 -10.83 -38.15 -38.75
C LEU A 22 -10.70 -38.93 -37.44
N ARG A 23 -9.60 -38.73 -36.70
CA ARG A 23 -9.35 -39.41 -35.42
C ARG A 23 -10.13 -38.77 -34.29
N GLU A 24 -10.23 -37.45 -34.30
CA GLU A 24 -10.97 -36.64 -33.33
C GLU A 24 -12.46 -36.91 -33.49
N ARG A 25 -13.01 -36.93 -34.72
CA ARG A 25 -14.41 -37.29 -35.01
C ARG A 25 -14.88 -38.60 -34.39
N VAL A 26 -13.97 -39.56 -34.19
CA VAL A 26 -14.27 -40.88 -33.60
C VAL A 26 -14.30 -40.82 -32.08
N ASN A 27 -13.46 -39.98 -31.47
CA ASN A 27 -13.26 -39.93 -30.01
C ASN A 27 -14.00 -38.75 -29.33
N THR A 28 -14.27 -37.69 -30.08
CA THR A 28 -14.95 -36.47 -29.66
C THR A 28 -15.92 -36.09 -30.79
N HIS A 29 -17.13 -35.64 -30.50
CA HIS A 29 -18.15 -35.29 -31.51
C HIS A 29 -17.80 -33.98 -32.27
N PHE A 30 -16.55 -33.87 -32.73
CA PHE A 30 -15.95 -32.69 -33.33
C PHE A 30 -16.12 -32.75 -34.85
N TYR A 31 -16.85 -31.79 -35.42
CA TYR A 31 -17.10 -31.70 -36.86
C TYR A 31 -16.75 -30.31 -37.38
N THR A 32 -15.94 -30.27 -38.42
CA THR A 32 -15.59 -29.03 -39.14
C THR A 32 -16.51 -28.84 -40.33
N ARG A 33 -17.06 -27.63 -40.50
CA ARG A 33 -17.91 -27.24 -41.65
C ARG A 33 -17.12 -26.55 -42.77
N THR A 34 -16.02 -25.87 -42.42
CA THR A 34 -15.10 -25.27 -43.38
C THR A 34 -13.66 -25.55 -42.97
N PRO A 35 -12.74 -25.74 -43.94
CA PRO A 35 -11.30 -25.80 -43.69
C PRO A 35 -10.67 -24.42 -43.47
N VAL A 36 -11.43 -23.32 -43.55
CA VAL A 36 -10.94 -21.95 -43.40
C VAL A 36 -11.35 -21.38 -42.03
N ASN A 37 -10.39 -20.84 -41.30
CA ASN A 37 -10.58 -20.09 -40.06
C ASN A 37 -10.29 -18.60 -40.31
N PHE A 38 -11.06 -17.74 -39.65
CA PHE A 38 -10.88 -16.29 -39.71
C PHE A 38 -10.67 -15.74 -38.30
N ALA A 39 -9.80 -14.76 -38.14
CA ALA A 39 -9.70 -13.99 -36.91
C ALA A 39 -9.32 -12.54 -37.16
N ALA A 40 -9.72 -11.68 -36.24
CA ALA A 40 -9.27 -10.30 -36.12
C ALA A 40 -8.56 -10.18 -34.77
N ASP A 41 -7.31 -9.75 -34.79
CA ASP A 41 -6.52 -9.44 -33.60
C ASP A 41 -6.33 -7.93 -33.55
N TYR A 42 -6.73 -7.32 -32.43
CA TYR A 42 -6.68 -5.88 -32.24
C TYR A 42 -5.87 -5.55 -30.98
N HIS A 43 -4.74 -4.89 -31.17
CA HIS A 43 -3.95 -4.29 -30.10
C HIS A 43 -4.69 -3.06 -29.59
N VAL A 44 -5.47 -3.23 -28.52
CA VAL A 44 -6.20 -2.15 -27.86
C VAL A 44 -5.24 -1.23 -27.12
N LEU A 45 -4.17 -1.82 -26.55
CA LEU A 45 -3.05 -1.15 -25.89
C LEU A 45 -1.75 -1.84 -26.33
N ASP A 46 -0.61 -1.19 -26.09
CA ASP A 46 0.73 -1.74 -26.42
C ASP A 46 0.95 -3.14 -25.81
N ASN A 47 0.30 -3.40 -24.68
CA ASN A 47 0.44 -4.63 -23.91
C ASN A 47 -0.86 -5.47 -23.83
N VAL A 48 -1.96 -5.05 -24.46
CA VAL A 48 -3.24 -5.79 -24.47
C VAL A 48 -3.75 -5.95 -25.90
N SER A 49 -3.93 -7.20 -26.34
CA SER A 49 -4.61 -7.52 -27.60
C SER A 49 -5.88 -8.33 -27.38
N ILE A 50 -6.89 -8.06 -28.19
CA ILE A 50 -8.14 -8.84 -28.23
C ILE A 50 -8.21 -9.51 -29.59
N MET A 51 -8.28 -10.83 -29.60
CA MET A 51 -8.46 -11.63 -30.79
C MET A 51 -9.87 -12.22 -30.81
N ALA A 52 -10.66 -11.93 -31.84
CA ALA A 52 -11.95 -12.57 -32.08
C ALA A 52 -11.87 -13.38 -33.37
N GLY A 53 -12.32 -14.63 -33.34
CA GLY A 53 -12.22 -15.52 -34.49
C GLY A 53 -13.40 -16.47 -34.67
N TYR A 54 -13.58 -16.89 -35.91
CA TYR A 54 -14.50 -17.93 -36.30
C TYR A 54 -13.72 -19.13 -36.85
N ILE A 55 -13.75 -20.22 -36.10
CA ILE A 55 -12.89 -21.39 -36.29
C ILE A 55 -13.77 -22.59 -36.66
N TYR A 56 -13.27 -23.43 -37.57
CA TYR A 56 -13.88 -24.68 -38.04
C TYR A 56 -15.27 -24.55 -38.69
N GLY A 57 -15.75 -23.33 -38.91
CA GLY A 57 -17.06 -23.08 -39.48
C GLY A 57 -18.22 -23.31 -38.52
N THR A 58 -17.95 -23.40 -37.22
CA THR A 58 -18.97 -23.66 -36.20
C THR A 58 -18.76 -22.90 -34.90
N THR A 59 -17.53 -22.42 -34.64
CA THR A 59 -17.15 -21.94 -33.31
C THR A 59 -16.67 -20.50 -33.39
N TRP A 60 -17.27 -19.63 -32.58
CA TRP A 60 -16.72 -18.32 -32.28
C TRP A 60 -15.80 -18.41 -31.06
N GLY A 61 -14.65 -17.75 -31.13
CA GLY A 61 -13.72 -17.63 -30.03
C GLY A 61 -13.33 -16.18 -29.82
N ILE A 62 -13.15 -15.80 -28.56
CA ILE A 62 -12.53 -14.53 -28.16
C ILE A 62 -11.36 -14.88 -27.25
N ALA A 63 -10.21 -14.30 -27.50
CA ALA A 63 -9.04 -14.36 -26.64
C ALA A 63 -8.62 -12.94 -26.29
N VAL A 64 -8.23 -12.73 -25.03
CA VAL A 64 -7.61 -11.50 -24.57
C VAL A 64 -6.22 -11.85 -24.12
N ASN A 65 -5.21 -11.27 -24.75
CA ASN A 65 -3.81 -11.44 -24.39
C ASN A 65 -3.34 -10.17 -23.70
N ALA A 66 -2.79 -10.28 -22.50
CA ALA A 66 -2.17 -9.17 -21.81
C ALA A 66 -0.74 -9.55 -21.42
N HIS A 67 0.24 -8.74 -21.81
CA HIS A 67 1.59 -8.82 -21.29
C HIS A 67 1.72 -7.84 -20.14
N VAL A 68 1.97 -8.36 -18.95
CA VAL A 68 1.95 -7.55 -17.72
C VAL A 68 3.17 -7.87 -16.89
N ASP A 69 3.87 -6.84 -16.46
CA ASP A 69 4.94 -6.94 -15.47
C ASP A 69 4.40 -6.43 -14.13
N PRO A 70 4.27 -7.28 -13.11
CA PRO A 70 3.74 -6.88 -11.81
C PRO A 70 4.65 -5.88 -11.08
N MET A 71 5.88 -5.65 -11.55
CA MET A 71 6.78 -4.64 -10.99
C MET A 71 6.55 -3.24 -11.55
N THR A 72 5.83 -3.10 -12.66
CA THR A 72 5.61 -1.81 -13.30
C THR A 72 4.11 -1.53 -13.46
N PRO A 73 3.65 -0.29 -13.20
CA PRO A 73 2.26 0.09 -13.46
C PRO A 73 1.96 0.03 -14.96
N LEU A 74 0.75 -0.42 -15.34
CA LEU A 74 0.37 -0.46 -16.77
C LEU A 74 0.25 0.94 -17.38
N PHE A 75 -0.01 1.94 -16.54
CA PHE A 75 -0.11 3.35 -16.94
C PHE A 75 0.85 4.18 -16.10
N GLY A 76 1.80 4.86 -16.75
CA GLY A 76 2.77 5.74 -16.09
C GLY A 76 2.21 7.10 -15.66
N GLN A 77 1.03 7.49 -16.16
CA GLN A 77 0.30 8.68 -15.73
C GLN A 77 -1.14 8.31 -15.40
N ARG A 78 -1.65 8.86 -14.31
CA ARG A 78 -3.01 8.65 -13.82
C ARG A 78 -3.88 9.87 -14.15
N ILE A 79 -5.15 9.65 -14.46
CA ILE A 79 -6.14 10.70 -14.68
C ILE A 79 -6.66 11.16 -13.32
N GLY A 80 -6.49 12.45 -13.02
CA GLY A 80 -6.97 13.06 -11.77
C GLY A 80 -6.30 14.39 -11.51
N THR A 81 -6.57 14.97 -10.33
CA THR A 81 -5.90 16.19 -9.87
C THR A 81 -4.43 15.86 -9.58
N PRO A 82 -3.45 16.55 -10.22
CA PRO A 82 -2.05 16.38 -9.85
C PRO A 82 -1.82 16.86 -8.41
N PRO A 83 -0.81 16.32 -7.70
CA PRO A 83 -0.36 16.88 -6.44
C PRO A 83 -0.08 18.39 -6.57
N LEU A 84 -0.32 19.14 -5.49
CA LEU A 84 0.04 20.55 -5.44
C LEU A 84 1.56 20.71 -5.64
N PRO A 85 2.02 21.74 -6.38
CA PRO A 85 3.45 21.99 -6.48
C PRO A 85 4.02 22.25 -5.07
N PRO A 86 5.22 21.72 -4.76
CA PRO A 86 5.80 21.92 -3.45
C PRO A 86 6.15 23.39 -3.22
N ALA A 87 5.68 23.96 -2.11
CA ALA A 87 6.03 25.30 -1.69
C ALA A 87 7.24 25.28 -0.74
N VAL A 88 8.19 26.20 -0.94
CA VAL A 88 9.42 26.27 -0.13
C VAL A 88 9.52 27.65 0.53
N ARG A 89 9.78 27.68 1.83
CA ARG A 89 9.98 28.93 2.59
C ARG A 89 11.25 29.66 2.17
N SER A 90 11.16 30.99 2.13
CA SER A 90 12.34 31.86 2.01
C SER A 90 13.30 31.66 3.20
N PRO A 91 14.61 31.97 3.06
CA PRO A 91 15.57 31.87 4.17
C PRO A 91 15.12 32.64 5.43
N GLN A 92 14.48 33.80 5.26
CA GLN A 92 13.94 34.61 6.36
C GLN A 92 12.79 33.89 7.06
N GLN A 93 11.85 33.32 6.29
CA GLN A 93 10.72 32.54 6.84
C GLN A 93 11.19 31.29 7.58
N ARG A 94 12.22 30.61 7.07
CA ARG A 94 12.84 29.47 7.76
C ARG A 94 13.45 29.86 9.10
N GLN A 95 14.13 31.01 9.16
CA GLN A 95 14.69 31.49 10.42
C GLN A 95 13.61 31.77 11.47
N VAL A 96 12.45 32.33 11.07
CA VAL A 96 11.32 32.56 11.97
C VAL A 96 10.83 31.25 12.60
N GLY A 97 10.65 30.19 11.79
CA GLY A 97 10.24 28.87 12.30
C GLY A 97 11.25 28.26 13.28
N LEU A 98 12.55 28.33 12.95
CA LEU A 98 13.61 27.87 13.83
C LEU A 98 13.68 28.67 15.15
N ASP A 99 13.51 29.99 15.09
CA ASP A 99 13.51 30.85 16.27
C ASP A 99 12.33 30.52 17.20
N GLU A 100 11.13 30.30 16.65
CA GLU A 100 9.97 29.88 17.44
C GLU A 100 10.13 28.48 18.03
N LEU A 101 10.71 27.54 17.28
CA LEU A 101 11.00 26.20 17.76
C LEU A 101 11.98 26.23 18.94
N ASN A 102 13.04 27.04 18.84
CA ASN A 102 14.03 27.22 19.91
C ASN A 102 13.46 27.91 21.15
N LYS A 103 12.43 28.77 21.01
CA LYS A 103 11.73 29.38 22.15
C LYS A 103 10.88 28.38 22.91
N GLN A 104 10.27 27.41 22.22
CA GLN A 104 9.40 26.41 22.82
C GLN A 104 10.18 25.24 23.44
N ASN A 105 11.35 24.93 22.90
CA ASN A 105 12.31 23.95 23.43
C ASN A 105 13.73 24.53 23.33
N PRO A 106 14.32 25.12 24.39
CA PRO A 106 15.75 25.37 24.41
C PRO A 106 16.44 24.00 24.33
N VAL A 107 17.05 23.69 23.18
CA VAL A 107 17.62 22.38 22.85
C VAL A 107 18.30 21.73 24.06
N THR A 108 17.57 20.84 24.72
CA THR A 108 18.07 19.91 25.70
C THR A 108 17.49 18.57 25.29
N ALA A 109 18.33 17.76 24.65
CA ALA A 109 18.11 16.35 24.35
C ALA A 109 16.80 16.02 23.58
N VAL A 110 16.83 16.27 22.27
CA VAL A 110 16.15 15.36 21.35
C VAL A 110 16.98 14.07 21.36
N ASP A 111 16.45 13.04 22.03
CA ASP A 111 16.97 11.67 21.95
C ASP A 111 16.54 11.08 20.61
N HIS A 112 17.28 11.44 19.55
CA HIS A 112 17.20 10.81 18.24
C HIS A 112 18.61 10.37 17.86
N GLY A 113 18.70 9.16 17.29
CA GLY A 113 19.93 8.46 16.90
C GLY A 113 20.78 9.12 15.81
N ALA A 114 20.86 10.44 15.79
CA ALA A 114 21.87 11.20 15.09
C ALA A 114 22.65 12.02 16.14
N LEU A 115 23.91 11.64 16.38
CA LEU A 115 24.86 12.33 17.25
C LEU A 115 24.97 13.82 16.86
N SER A 116 24.22 14.68 17.54
CA SER A 116 24.44 16.13 17.47
C SER A 116 25.69 16.46 18.28
N VAL A 117 26.86 16.46 17.64
CA VAL A 117 28.10 16.94 18.25
C VAL A 117 28.04 18.46 18.29
N ASN A 118 27.88 19.03 19.48
CA ASN A 118 28.06 20.46 19.72
C ASN A 118 29.55 20.79 19.65
N LEU A 119 30.05 21.21 18.49
CA LEU A 119 31.42 21.69 18.32
C LEU A 119 31.48 23.17 18.70
N ASN A 120 31.64 23.44 19.99
CA ASN A 120 31.99 24.76 20.50
C ASN A 120 33.53 24.94 20.47
N THR A 121 34.19 24.52 19.40
CA THR A 121 35.65 24.46 19.26
C THR A 121 36.13 25.29 18.08
N ASP A 122 37.35 25.81 18.19
CA ASP A 122 37.98 26.64 17.16
C ASP A 122 38.14 25.84 15.85
N PRO A 123 37.55 26.28 14.72
CA PRO A 123 37.55 25.55 13.46
C PRO A 123 38.93 25.37 12.82
N THR A 124 39.99 25.96 13.41
CA THR A 124 41.37 25.85 12.91
C THR A 124 42.18 24.72 13.55
N ASN A 125 41.69 24.07 14.61
CA ASN A 125 42.43 23.04 15.33
C ASN A 125 41.83 21.63 15.09
N LEU A 126 42.30 20.97 14.01
CA LEU A 126 41.83 19.63 13.62
C LEU A 126 41.94 18.58 14.75
N ARG A 127 42.94 18.72 15.64
CA ARG A 127 43.11 17.82 16.81
C ARG A 127 41.97 17.93 17.80
N GLU A 128 41.45 19.13 18.06
CA GLU A 128 40.32 19.33 18.98
C GLU A 128 38.99 18.86 18.38
N ILE A 129 38.82 19.04 17.06
CA ILE A 129 37.64 18.58 16.32
C ILE A 129 37.54 17.05 16.34
N LEU A 130 38.66 16.35 16.10
CA LEU A 130 38.72 14.89 16.12
C LEU A 130 38.63 14.33 17.55
N ALA A 131 39.12 15.06 18.56
CA ALA A 131 39.01 14.69 19.97
C ALA A 131 37.59 14.84 20.54
N ALA A 132 36.72 15.63 19.90
CA ALA A 132 35.31 15.79 20.29
C ALA A 132 34.41 14.64 19.82
N ALA A 133 34.94 13.70 19.01
CA ALA A 133 34.21 12.50 18.63
C ALA A 133 33.92 11.63 19.88
N PRO A 134 32.72 11.05 20.03
CA PRO A 134 32.33 10.26 21.21
C PRO A 134 33.26 9.07 21.52
N SER A 135 33.99 8.60 20.52
CA SER A 135 35.10 7.65 20.67
C SER A 135 36.42 8.40 20.58
N SER A 136 37.03 8.72 21.71
CA SER A 136 38.37 9.35 21.83
C SER A 136 39.52 8.45 21.38
N ALA A 137 39.31 7.63 20.35
CA ALA A 137 40.21 6.59 19.84
C ALA A 137 41.20 7.11 18.79
N ALA A 138 40.97 8.30 18.19
CA ALA A 138 41.89 8.87 17.22
C ALA A 138 43.24 9.21 17.87
N ARG A 139 44.31 8.53 17.43
CA ARG A 139 45.69 8.72 17.89
C ARG A 139 46.48 9.65 16.99
N ASP A 140 46.30 9.49 15.68
CA ASP A 140 46.98 10.28 14.67
C ASP A 140 46.11 10.46 13.43
N TYR A 141 46.41 11.48 12.63
CA TYR A 141 45.71 11.74 11.38
C TYR A 141 46.66 12.32 10.32
N GLU A 142 46.35 12.02 9.06
CA GLU A 142 47.05 12.54 7.89
C GLU A 142 46.02 12.95 6.83
N ILE A 143 46.31 14.02 6.09
CA ILE A 143 45.48 14.44 4.96
C ILE A 143 46.27 14.16 3.69
N ASP A 144 45.76 13.24 2.86
CA ASP A 144 46.27 12.97 1.52
C ASP A 144 45.25 13.42 0.47
N GLY A 145 45.52 14.57 -0.15
CA GLY A 145 44.63 15.19 -1.13
C GLY A 145 43.24 15.53 -0.54
N ARG A 146 42.21 14.78 -0.97
CA ARG A 146 40.82 14.93 -0.51
C ARG A 146 40.42 13.84 0.50
N THR A 147 41.38 13.07 0.99
CA THR A 147 41.16 11.99 1.94
C THR A 147 41.77 12.34 3.29
N LEU A 148 40.99 12.21 4.36
CA LEU A 148 41.48 12.30 5.73
C LEU A 148 41.66 10.88 6.29
N ALA A 149 42.92 10.49 6.48
CA ALA A 149 43.30 9.22 7.09
C ALA A 149 43.41 9.37 8.61
N ILE A 150 42.82 8.46 9.37
CA ILE A 150 42.76 8.51 10.84
C ILE A 150 43.16 7.15 11.41
N ASN A 151 44.18 7.16 12.27
CA ASN A 151 44.61 6.00 13.03
C ASN A 151 43.86 5.96 14.36
N VAL A 152 43.16 4.85 14.63
CA VAL A 152 42.35 4.65 15.84
C VAL A 152 42.86 3.49 16.71
N GLU A 153 42.55 3.52 18.00
CA GLU A 153 42.87 2.45 18.96
C GLU A 153 41.59 2.00 19.73
N GLY A 154 41.12 0.77 19.48
CA GLY A 154 39.91 0.18 20.06
C GLY A 154 38.59 0.52 19.31
N PRO A 155 37.43 0.13 19.87
CA PRO A 155 36.78 -1.15 19.62
C PRO A 155 36.24 -1.35 18.18
N THR A 156 36.69 -2.44 17.54
CA THR A 156 36.07 -3.44 16.63
C THR A 156 35.14 -3.08 15.47
N ASP A 157 34.52 -1.89 15.35
CA ASP A 157 33.70 -1.54 14.17
C ASP A 157 34.27 -0.31 13.44
N LEU A 158 35.20 -0.59 12.53
CA LEU A 158 35.87 0.39 11.68
C LEU A 158 34.89 1.16 10.78
N ASP A 159 33.82 0.51 10.28
CA ASP A 159 32.84 1.13 9.41
C ASP A 159 31.94 2.12 10.17
N ALA A 160 31.55 1.78 11.40
CA ALA A 160 30.80 2.70 12.27
C ALA A 160 31.63 3.92 12.64
N GLN A 161 32.90 3.73 13.02
CA GLN A 161 33.80 4.86 13.29
C GLN A 161 34.01 5.72 12.05
N CYS A 162 34.17 5.09 10.89
CA CYS A 162 34.38 5.76 9.62
C CYS A 162 33.19 6.66 9.23
N ARG A 163 31.95 6.23 9.50
CA ARG A 163 30.76 7.08 9.35
C ARG A 163 30.73 8.26 10.32
N ILE A 164 31.16 8.09 11.57
CA ILE A 164 31.21 9.17 12.57
C ILE A 164 32.19 10.26 12.13
N PHE A 165 33.42 9.87 11.75
CA PHE A 165 34.41 10.84 11.27
C PHE A 165 34.01 11.49 9.94
N ALA A 166 33.28 10.77 9.07
CA ALA A 166 32.75 11.35 7.84
C ALA A 166 31.71 12.46 8.13
N GLN A 167 30.88 12.30 9.16
CA GLN A 167 29.94 13.34 9.59
C GLN A 167 30.66 14.55 10.19
N ILE A 168 31.70 14.33 11.01
CA ILE A 168 32.50 15.41 11.60
C ILE A 168 33.23 16.21 10.50
N ALA A 169 33.84 15.52 9.54
CA ALA A 169 34.51 16.13 8.40
C ALA A 169 33.53 16.88 7.50
N ALA A 170 32.31 16.36 7.31
CA ALA A 170 31.26 17.05 6.55
C ALA A 170 30.86 18.38 7.17
N ALA A 171 30.87 18.48 8.50
CA ALA A 171 30.50 19.69 9.25
C ALA A 171 31.66 20.69 9.40
N SER A 172 32.91 20.20 9.49
CA SER A 172 34.01 21.00 10.06
C SER A 172 35.27 21.07 9.20
N ILE A 173 35.43 20.21 8.19
CA ILE A 173 36.68 20.09 7.41
C ILE A 173 36.38 20.25 5.90
N PRO A 174 36.40 21.50 5.38
CA PRO A 174 36.17 21.74 3.95
C PRO A 174 37.30 21.13 3.10
N GLY A 175 36.94 20.53 1.97
CA GLY A 175 37.90 19.94 1.00
C GLY A 175 38.11 18.42 1.11
N ILE A 176 37.74 17.80 2.23
CA ILE A 176 37.81 16.33 2.42
C ILE A 176 36.54 15.63 1.96
N ASP A 177 36.66 14.74 0.98
CA ASP A 177 35.55 13.99 0.39
C ASP A 177 35.54 12.50 0.79
N THR A 178 36.62 12.02 1.40
CA THR A 178 36.77 10.62 1.82
C THR A 178 37.42 10.55 3.20
N ILE A 179 36.92 9.68 4.07
CA ILE A 179 37.59 9.27 5.30
C ILE A 179 38.19 7.88 5.10
N ALA A 180 39.43 7.71 5.55
CA ALA A 180 40.09 6.42 5.67
C ALA A 180 40.40 6.15 7.14
N ILE A 181 40.02 4.98 7.67
CA ILE A 181 40.30 4.61 9.07
C ILE A 181 41.08 3.31 9.14
N THR A 182 42.10 3.31 9.99
CA THR A 182 42.99 2.20 10.28
C THR A 182 43.07 1.96 11.79
N GLU A 183 42.91 0.72 12.24
CA GLU A 183 43.12 0.34 13.65
C GLU A 183 44.58 -0.03 13.90
N LEU A 184 45.24 0.64 14.85
CA LEU A 184 46.67 0.44 15.15
C LEU A 184 47.01 -0.96 15.69
N SER A 185 46.00 -1.68 16.19
CA SER A 185 46.14 -3.06 16.70
C SER A 185 45.88 -4.13 15.63
N ASP A 186 45.38 -3.74 14.45
CA ASP A 186 45.13 -4.67 13.35
C ASP A 186 46.44 -4.96 12.61
N HIS A 187 46.87 -6.23 12.62
CA HIS A 187 48.07 -6.68 11.91
C HIS A 187 47.81 -6.98 10.42
N ASP A 188 46.55 -7.04 9.99
CA ASP A 188 46.17 -7.31 8.61
C ASP A 188 46.08 -6.02 7.77
N GLY A 189 46.14 -4.84 8.41
CA GLY A 189 46.21 -3.54 7.74
C GLY A 189 44.91 -3.14 7.04
N ASN A 190 43.76 -3.56 7.56
CA ASN A 190 42.48 -3.24 6.94
C ASN A 190 42.19 -1.73 7.06
N VAL A 191 41.70 -1.15 5.96
CA VAL A 191 41.31 0.25 5.87
C VAL A 191 39.82 0.33 5.58
N ALA A 192 39.05 0.95 6.46
CA ALA A 192 37.66 1.31 6.16
C ALA A 192 37.61 2.65 5.44
N LEU A 193 36.84 2.73 4.36
CA LEU A 193 36.68 3.93 3.53
C LEU A 193 35.23 4.38 3.49
N CYS A 194 34.98 5.66 3.77
CA CYS A 194 33.64 6.23 3.75
C CYS A 194 33.63 7.59 3.03
N PRO A 195 32.65 7.86 2.17
CA PRO A 195 32.51 9.17 1.56
C PRO A 195 32.02 10.21 2.59
N VAL A 196 32.55 11.42 2.49
CA VAL A 196 32.10 12.60 3.24
C VAL A 196 30.97 13.26 2.47
N VAL A 197 29.74 12.97 2.88
CA VAL A 197 28.54 13.57 2.29
C VAL A 197 28.25 14.90 3.00
N ARG A 198 28.55 16.02 2.33
CA ARG A 198 28.20 17.35 2.86
C ARG A 198 26.74 17.65 2.57
N ARG A 199 25.90 17.75 3.61
CA ARG A 199 24.58 18.38 3.48
C ARG A 199 24.81 19.83 3.05
N GLY A 200 24.50 20.12 1.79
CA GLY A 200 24.93 21.33 1.11
C GLY A 200 24.49 22.62 1.78
N GLN A 201 25.45 23.29 2.43
CA GLN A 201 25.53 24.73 2.50
C GLN A 201 25.62 25.30 1.09
N THR A 202 24.47 25.55 0.47
CA THR A 202 24.32 26.50 -0.64
C THR A 202 23.06 27.34 -0.41
N ALA A 203 22.96 27.94 0.77
CA ALA A 203 21.95 28.95 1.08
C ALA A 203 22.51 30.39 1.19
N SER A 204 23.81 30.62 0.93
CA SER A 204 24.42 31.95 1.14
C SER A 204 25.40 32.46 0.07
N SER A 205 25.52 31.83 -1.11
CA SER A 205 26.44 32.34 -2.15
C SER A 205 25.92 32.15 -3.57
N ALA A 206 24.65 32.44 -3.80
CA ALA A 206 24.10 32.64 -5.14
C ALA A 206 23.67 34.11 -5.31
N THR A 207 24.65 34.99 -5.40
CA THR A 207 24.48 36.26 -6.10
C THR A 207 24.94 36.00 -7.54
N PRO A 208 24.08 36.03 -8.57
CA PRO A 208 24.52 35.76 -9.92
C PRO A 208 25.33 36.94 -10.45
N SER A 209 26.66 36.81 -10.43
CA SER A 209 27.54 37.60 -11.27
C SER A 209 27.41 37.08 -12.70
N ALA A 210 26.66 37.80 -13.52
CA ALA A 210 26.59 37.55 -14.95
C ALA A 210 27.98 37.67 -15.59
N THR A 211 28.48 36.59 -16.21
CA THR A 211 29.30 36.53 -17.44
C THR A 211 29.90 35.14 -17.62
N GLY A 212 29.63 34.46 -18.73
CA GLY A 212 30.37 33.26 -19.13
C GLY A 212 29.59 32.34 -20.06
N ALA A 213 30.16 32.05 -21.22
CA ALA A 213 29.49 31.55 -22.40
C ALA A 213 29.29 30.03 -22.45
N SER A 214 28.34 29.62 -23.29
CA SER A 214 27.86 28.25 -23.49
C SER A 214 28.88 27.33 -24.15
N THR A 215 28.91 26.06 -23.72
CA THR A 215 29.20 24.91 -24.62
C THR A 215 28.40 23.70 -24.15
N GLN A 216 27.36 23.33 -24.91
CA GLN A 216 26.56 22.11 -24.73
C GLN A 216 27.30 20.88 -25.27
N ALA A 217 27.24 19.77 -24.54
CA ALA A 217 27.48 18.42 -25.05
C ALA A 217 26.13 17.66 -25.13
N PRO A 218 25.86 16.89 -26.20
CA PRO A 218 24.55 16.27 -26.41
C PRO A 218 24.47 14.85 -25.81
N GLY A 219 23.32 14.50 -25.23
CA GLY A 219 22.87 13.11 -25.11
C GLY A 219 22.69 12.56 -23.70
N SER A 220 21.72 13.07 -22.96
CA SER A 220 20.94 12.26 -22.01
C SER A 220 19.54 12.84 -21.95
N ASN A 221 18.52 12.01 -22.17
CA ASN A 221 17.13 12.37 -21.92
C ASN A 221 16.95 12.43 -20.40
N GLY A 222 17.34 13.58 -19.82
CA GLY A 222 17.01 13.92 -18.44
C GLY A 222 15.50 14.09 -18.31
N ALA A 223 14.97 13.67 -17.17
CA ALA A 223 13.61 14.01 -16.75
C ALA A 223 13.35 15.51 -16.99
N PRO A 224 12.14 15.90 -17.42
CA PRO A 224 11.82 17.30 -17.66
C PRO A 224 12.10 18.08 -16.37
N MET A 225 13.12 18.94 -16.42
CA MET A 225 13.37 19.90 -15.35
C MET A 225 12.14 20.81 -15.29
N LEU A 226 11.44 20.83 -14.16
CA LEU A 226 10.47 21.89 -13.87
C LEU A 226 11.21 23.23 -14.00
N ASP A 227 10.63 24.16 -14.75
CA ASP A 227 11.17 25.50 -15.01
C ASP A 227 11.46 26.21 -13.66
N GLU A 228 12.52 27.02 -13.58
CA GLU A 228 12.91 27.76 -12.37
C GLU A 228 11.78 28.68 -11.85
N GLN A 229 10.80 29.00 -12.71
CA GLN A 229 9.61 29.77 -12.34
C GLN A 229 8.63 28.99 -11.44
N THR A 230 8.63 27.66 -11.48
CA THR A 230 7.73 26.82 -10.67
C THR A 230 8.10 26.77 -9.17
N LEU A 231 9.33 27.16 -8.82
CA LEU A 231 9.87 27.14 -7.44
C LEU A 231 9.58 28.43 -6.62
N GLN A 232 8.69 29.30 -7.09
CA GLN A 232 8.34 30.56 -6.41
C GLN A 232 7.06 30.48 -5.55
N PHE A 233 6.46 29.31 -5.36
CA PHE A 233 5.35 29.15 -4.43
C PHE A 233 5.85 29.31 -2.99
N ARG A 234 5.56 30.48 -2.41
CA ARG A 234 5.82 30.78 -1.01
C ARG A 234 4.53 30.60 -0.23
N PRO A 235 4.59 30.07 1.01
CA PRO A 235 3.43 30.11 1.88
C PRO A 235 2.99 31.55 2.07
N THR A 236 1.74 31.83 1.69
CA THR A 236 1.13 33.16 1.72
C THR A 236 0.26 33.37 2.96
N VAL A 237 -0.08 32.29 3.65
CA VAL A 237 -0.96 32.31 4.82
C VAL A 237 -0.13 32.51 6.09
N THR A 238 -0.48 33.53 6.88
CA THR A 238 0.17 33.84 8.17
C THR A 238 -0.76 33.68 9.37
N ASP A 239 -2.09 33.72 9.17
CA ASP A 239 -3.08 33.47 10.21
C ASP A 239 -3.38 31.97 10.34
N PRO A 240 -3.19 31.35 11.53
CA PRO A 240 -3.48 29.94 11.74
C PRO A 240 -4.91 29.52 11.39
N LYS A 241 -5.92 30.37 11.64
CA LYS A 241 -7.32 30.02 11.31
C LYS A 241 -7.58 30.02 9.81
N GLN A 242 -6.99 30.96 9.10
CA GLN A 242 -7.04 30.99 7.65
C GLN A 242 -6.30 29.78 7.06
N ALA A 243 -5.17 29.37 7.66
CA ALA A 243 -4.43 28.17 7.26
C ALA A 243 -5.28 26.91 7.41
N GLU A 244 -5.94 26.72 8.55
CA GLU A 244 -6.86 25.58 8.77
C GLU A 244 -7.96 25.50 7.71
N GLN A 245 -8.53 26.64 7.29
CA GLN A 245 -9.55 26.69 6.23
C GLN A 245 -8.98 26.35 4.85
N GLN A 246 -7.80 26.88 4.51
CA GLN A 246 -7.16 26.61 3.22
C GLN A 246 -6.75 25.14 3.11
N ILE A 247 -6.15 24.57 4.17
CA ILE A 247 -5.75 23.16 4.22
C ILE A 247 -6.95 22.25 3.93
N ARG A 248 -8.13 22.53 4.52
CA ARG A 248 -9.36 21.77 4.26
C ARG A 248 -9.81 21.89 2.80
N ALA A 249 -9.77 23.10 2.24
CA ALA A 249 -10.18 23.35 0.86
C ALA A 249 -9.27 22.65 -0.16
N ASP A 250 -7.96 22.75 0.03
CA ASP A 250 -6.97 22.16 -0.86
C ASP A 250 -6.96 20.63 -0.74
N ALA A 251 -7.11 20.08 0.47
CA ALA A 251 -7.30 18.63 0.68
C ALA A 251 -8.55 18.10 -0.04
N ALA A 252 -9.69 18.80 0.08
CA ALA A 252 -10.91 18.40 -0.62
C ALA A 252 -10.72 18.40 -2.15
N SER A 253 -9.96 19.36 -2.71
CA SER A 253 -9.62 19.38 -4.15
C SER A 253 -8.77 18.18 -4.60
N GLN A 254 -8.05 17.58 -3.66
CA GLN A 254 -7.24 16.38 -3.83
C GLN A 254 -8.02 15.10 -3.46
N ASN A 255 -9.34 15.16 -3.21
CA ASN A 255 -10.15 14.02 -2.73
C ASN A 255 -9.60 13.40 -1.43
N LEU A 256 -9.07 14.23 -0.54
CA LEU A 256 -8.67 13.86 0.80
C LEU A 256 -9.61 14.53 1.80
N GLU A 257 -10.13 13.76 2.73
CA GLU A 257 -11.03 14.27 3.76
C GLU A 257 -10.22 14.64 5.00
N ILE A 258 -10.47 15.82 5.56
CA ILE A 258 -9.80 16.30 6.77
C ILE A 258 -10.80 16.21 7.93
N ASP A 259 -10.70 15.16 8.72
CA ASP A 259 -11.55 14.96 9.90
C ASP A 259 -11.31 16.07 10.94
N ALA A 260 -10.07 16.49 11.13
CA ALA A 260 -9.73 17.60 12.03
C ALA A 260 -8.39 18.25 11.69
N VAL A 261 -8.26 19.54 11.96
CA VAL A 261 -7.00 20.28 11.77
C VAL A 261 -6.79 21.27 12.91
N SER A 262 -5.55 21.41 13.33
CA SER A 262 -5.13 22.42 14.31
C SER A 262 -3.75 22.94 13.95
N VAL A 263 -3.64 24.24 13.70
CA VAL A 263 -2.36 24.94 13.47
C VAL A 263 -2.05 25.77 14.72
N LYS A 264 -1.04 25.38 15.49
CA LYS A 264 -0.67 26.05 16.75
C LYS A 264 0.85 26.12 16.93
N GLY A 265 1.37 27.33 17.12
CA GLY A 265 2.79 27.56 17.33
C GLY A 265 3.61 26.99 16.17
N THR A 266 4.48 26.03 16.48
CA THR A 266 5.39 25.39 15.52
C THR A 266 4.84 24.10 14.92
N THR A 267 3.60 23.72 15.22
CA THR A 267 3.02 22.44 14.81
C THR A 267 1.71 22.62 14.05
N ALA A 268 1.60 21.93 12.90
CA ALA A 268 0.33 21.68 12.24
C ALA A 268 -0.05 20.21 12.45
N MET A 269 -1.21 19.97 13.06
CA MET A 269 -1.74 18.64 13.30
C MET A 269 -2.97 18.43 12.42
N VAL A 270 -2.95 17.37 11.62
CA VAL A 270 -3.98 17.04 10.63
C VAL A 270 -4.42 15.60 10.84
N TYR A 271 -5.72 15.41 11.07
CA TYR A 271 -6.39 14.12 10.99
C TYR A 271 -7.03 14.02 9.61
N PHE A 272 -6.70 12.98 8.86
CA PHE A 272 -7.18 12.85 7.49
C PHE A 272 -7.57 11.41 7.14
N SER A 273 -8.57 11.29 6.28
CA SER A 273 -9.06 10.05 5.72
C SER A 273 -8.72 9.98 4.23
N ASN A 274 -7.92 8.98 3.86
CA ASN A 274 -7.65 8.66 2.47
C ASN A 274 -8.82 7.83 1.91
N THR A 275 -9.56 8.40 0.96
CA THR A 275 -10.73 7.78 0.32
C THR A 275 -10.49 7.45 -1.16
N LYS A 276 -9.35 7.86 -1.73
CA LYS A 276 -9.12 7.84 -3.19
C LYS A 276 -7.87 7.08 -3.63
N TYR A 277 -6.76 7.21 -2.92
CA TYR A 277 -5.46 6.70 -3.36
C TYR A 277 -5.20 5.33 -2.76
N PHE A 278 -4.75 4.36 -3.58
CA PHE A 278 -4.47 3.00 -3.11
C PHE A 278 -3.35 2.96 -2.07
N MET A 279 -2.28 3.73 -2.30
CA MET A 279 -1.15 3.83 -1.38
C MET A 279 -1.35 4.97 -0.38
N GLU A 280 -1.22 4.67 0.91
CA GLU A 280 -1.30 5.68 1.97
C GLU A 280 -0.14 6.70 1.89
N ALA A 281 1.03 6.25 1.45
CA ALA A 281 2.19 7.11 1.26
C ALA A 281 1.95 8.23 0.22
N GLU A 282 1.18 7.95 -0.84
CA GLU A 282 0.79 8.98 -1.80
C GLU A 282 -0.14 10.03 -1.16
N ALA A 283 -1.13 9.58 -0.38
CA ALA A 283 -2.01 10.48 0.37
C ALA A 283 -1.21 11.35 1.35
N LEU A 284 -0.27 10.76 2.10
CA LEU A 284 0.65 11.49 2.97
C LEU A 284 1.46 12.54 2.21
N GLY A 285 2.01 12.19 1.04
CA GLY A 285 2.75 13.12 0.18
C GLY A 285 1.90 14.31 -0.29
N ARG A 286 0.62 14.08 -0.61
CA ARG A 286 -0.33 15.14 -1.00
C ARG A 286 -0.68 16.05 0.16
N VAL A 287 -1.00 15.49 1.33
CA VAL A 287 -1.24 16.29 2.55
C VAL A 287 0.01 17.09 2.93
N ALA A 288 1.20 16.49 2.83
CA ALA A 288 2.44 17.18 3.14
C ALA A 288 2.69 18.39 2.22
N ARG A 289 2.37 18.29 0.92
CA ARG A 289 2.45 19.43 -0.03
C ARG A 289 1.43 20.52 0.28
N ILE A 290 0.21 20.15 0.66
CA ILE A 290 -0.81 21.10 1.15
C ILE A 290 -0.24 21.86 2.34
N LEU A 291 0.33 21.15 3.33
CA LEU A 291 0.90 21.78 4.51
C LEU A 291 2.11 22.67 4.20
N LEU A 292 2.95 22.28 3.23
CA LEU A 292 4.05 23.14 2.78
C LEU A 292 3.55 24.47 2.23
N SER A 293 2.46 24.45 1.45
CA SER A 293 1.82 25.62 0.84
C SER A 293 1.08 26.48 1.87
N ASP A 294 0.30 25.85 2.74
CA ASP A 294 -0.76 26.56 3.45
C ASP A 294 -0.44 26.80 4.93
N SER A 295 0.61 26.17 5.47
CA SER A 295 1.01 26.38 6.86
C SER A 295 1.83 27.67 7.02
N PRO A 296 1.58 28.46 8.10
CA PRO A 296 2.38 29.64 8.43
C PRO A 296 3.88 29.36 8.52
N PRO A 297 4.75 30.35 8.26
CA PRO A 297 6.21 30.18 8.31
C PRO A 297 6.76 29.61 9.62
N GLU A 298 6.09 29.84 10.74
CA GLU A 298 6.48 29.42 12.08
C GLU A 298 6.34 27.89 12.28
N VAL A 299 5.51 27.23 11.48
CA VAL A 299 5.27 25.79 11.58
C VAL A 299 6.47 25.01 11.04
N GLU A 300 7.06 24.17 11.89
CA GLU A 300 8.19 23.28 11.58
C GLU A 300 7.85 21.80 11.64
N ILE A 301 6.80 21.42 12.37
CA ILE A 301 6.42 20.02 12.59
C ILE A 301 5.04 19.77 12.00
N PHE A 302 4.97 18.82 11.06
CA PHE A 302 3.71 18.30 10.55
C PHE A 302 3.40 16.99 11.24
N ARG A 303 2.25 16.92 11.92
CA ARG A 303 1.72 15.69 12.51
C ARG A 303 0.53 15.25 11.67
N LEU A 304 0.71 14.19 10.90
CA LEU A 304 -0.31 13.62 10.02
C LEU A 304 -0.86 12.36 10.67
N ILE A 305 -2.13 12.36 11.06
CA ILE A 305 -2.79 11.23 11.69
C ILE A 305 -3.78 10.63 10.69
N SER A 306 -3.48 9.45 10.19
CA SER A 306 -4.39 8.72 9.30
C SER A 306 -5.59 8.18 10.08
N ILE A 307 -6.78 8.47 9.58
CA ILE A 307 -8.06 7.98 10.09
C ILE A 307 -8.59 6.88 9.15
N TYR A 308 -9.19 5.85 9.75
CA TYR A 308 -9.93 4.82 9.03
C TYR A 308 -11.27 4.57 9.72
N HIS A 309 -12.39 4.84 9.04
CA HIS A 309 -13.76 4.78 9.59
C HIS A 309 -13.90 5.46 10.97
N GLY A 310 -13.31 6.65 11.11
CA GLY A 310 -13.35 7.43 12.35
C GLY A 310 -12.37 6.98 13.45
N VAL A 311 -11.57 5.93 13.22
CA VAL A 311 -10.55 5.45 14.16
C VAL A 311 -9.17 5.96 13.74
N PRO A 312 -8.42 6.66 14.61
CA PRO A 312 -7.02 6.98 14.34
C PRO A 312 -6.17 5.71 14.28
N VAL A 313 -5.44 5.50 13.18
CA VAL A 313 -4.65 4.28 12.97
C VAL A 313 -3.17 4.54 13.10
N ARG A 314 -2.65 5.60 12.47
CA ARG A 314 -1.21 5.85 12.44
C ARG A 314 -0.89 7.33 12.51
N GLU A 315 0.19 7.68 13.22
CA GLU A 315 0.76 9.03 13.17
C GLU A 315 2.07 9.03 12.40
N THR A 316 2.17 9.95 11.46
CA THR A 316 3.37 10.24 10.67
C THR A 316 3.82 11.66 11.00
N ARG A 317 5.01 11.80 11.59
CA ARG A 317 5.63 13.11 11.83
C ARG A 317 6.61 13.44 10.72
N LEU A 318 6.50 14.63 10.15
CA LEU A 318 7.42 15.15 9.15
C LEU A 318 8.00 16.49 9.65
N LEU A 319 9.32 16.63 9.54
CA LEU A 319 9.99 17.91 9.76
C LEU A 319 9.93 18.73 8.48
N ARG A 320 9.31 19.91 8.56
CA ARG A 320 9.08 20.77 7.39
C ARG A 320 10.38 21.13 6.68
N GLY A 321 11.40 21.55 7.42
CA GLY A 321 12.70 21.93 6.84
C GLY A 321 13.40 20.78 6.11
N ASP A 322 13.27 19.54 6.60
CA ASP A 322 13.83 18.37 5.93
C ASP A 322 13.01 18.01 4.69
N LEU A 323 11.67 18.08 4.77
CA LEU A 323 10.79 17.85 3.62
C LEU A 323 11.02 18.88 2.51
N GLU A 324 11.14 20.17 2.84
CA GLU A 324 11.50 21.24 1.91
C GLU A 324 12.82 20.94 1.19
N ARG A 325 13.83 20.43 1.92
CA ARG A 325 15.12 20.04 1.34
C ARG A 325 14.98 18.85 0.41
N VAL A 326 14.28 17.81 0.83
CA VAL A 326 14.15 16.57 0.05
C VAL A 326 13.37 16.82 -1.23
N ILE A 327 12.23 17.52 -1.15
CA ILE A 327 11.44 17.78 -2.35
C ILE A 327 12.15 18.76 -3.30
N ASN A 328 12.79 19.81 -2.79
CA ASN A 328 13.47 20.80 -3.63
C ASN A 328 14.74 20.26 -4.32
N LEU A 329 15.37 19.22 -3.76
CA LEU A 329 16.64 18.67 -4.26
C LEU A 329 16.49 17.30 -4.92
N TYR A 330 15.26 16.87 -5.26
CA TYR A 330 15.00 15.54 -5.81
C TYR A 330 15.60 14.42 -4.94
N GLY A 331 15.42 14.55 -3.63
CA GLY A 331 15.99 13.62 -2.68
C GLY A 331 15.38 12.22 -2.79
N SER A 332 16.04 11.26 -2.18
CA SER A 332 15.68 9.83 -2.27
C SER A 332 14.67 9.41 -1.21
N ALA A 333 14.05 8.23 -1.41
CA ALA A 333 13.24 7.56 -0.39
C ALA A 333 13.98 7.38 0.95
N ALA A 334 15.30 7.19 0.93
CA ALA A 334 16.12 7.12 2.14
C ALA A 334 16.18 8.45 2.88
N GLU A 335 16.23 9.58 2.16
CA GLU A 335 16.22 10.90 2.79
C GLU A 335 14.83 11.27 3.35
N ILE A 336 13.74 10.80 2.72
CA ILE A 336 12.39 10.89 3.32
C ILE A 336 12.28 10.05 4.59
N ARG A 337 12.83 8.84 4.58
CA ARG A 337 12.86 7.97 5.77
C ARG A 337 13.50 8.68 6.96
N ASP A 338 14.61 9.36 6.74
CA ASP A 338 15.32 10.12 7.78
C ASP A 338 14.55 11.37 8.24
N ALA A 339 13.71 11.95 7.36
CA ALA A 339 12.88 13.12 7.65
C ALA A 339 11.53 12.78 8.31
N MET A 340 11.19 11.49 8.38
CA MET A 340 9.89 11.00 8.82
C MET A 340 10.01 10.14 10.07
N THR A 341 9.05 10.26 10.98
CA THR A 341 8.89 9.32 12.10
C THR A 341 7.49 8.73 12.09
N ILE A 342 7.42 7.39 12.03
CA ILE A 342 6.19 6.62 12.12
C ILE A 342 5.95 6.27 13.59
N LEU A 343 4.82 6.69 14.13
CA LEU A 343 4.44 6.51 15.53
C LEU A 343 3.06 5.89 15.62
N ASP A 344 2.71 5.31 16.77
CA ASP A 344 1.32 4.94 17.02
C ASP A 344 0.45 6.19 17.09
N ALA A 345 -0.80 6.07 16.63
CA ALA A 345 -1.73 7.18 16.70
C ALA A 345 -1.96 7.61 18.17
N PRO A 346 -2.11 8.92 18.46
CA PRO A 346 -2.33 9.41 19.81
C PRO A 346 -3.53 8.72 20.48
N TRP A 347 -3.39 8.34 21.75
CA TRP A 347 -4.51 7.77 22.50
C TRP A 347 -5.60 8.82 22.76
N ASP A 348 -5.19 10.01 23.21
CA ASP A 348 -6.06 11.15 23.43
C ASP A 348 -6.07 12.08 22.20
N ASN A 349 -7.26 12.45 21.73
CA ASN A 349 -7.46 13.17 20.47
C ASN A 349 -8.39 14.39 20.64
N PRO A 350 -8.07 15.35 21.52
CA PRO A 350 -8.98 16.44 21.87
C PRO A 350 -9.31 17.37 20.69
N VAL A 351 -8.42 17.47 19.70
CA VAL A 351 -8.67 18.26 18.48
C VAL A 351 -9.66 17.55 17.56
N LEU A 352 -9.56 16.22 17.45
CA LEU A 352 -10.52 15.42 16.69
C LEU A 352 -11.89 15.49 17.39
N ASP A 353 -11.96 15.25 18.69
CA ASP A 353 -13.20 15.22 19.46
C ASP A 353 -13.94 16.58 19.46
N GLN A 354 -13.22 17.68 19.35
CA GLN A 354 -13.80 19.04 19.26
C GLN A 354 -14.33 19.40 17.87
N GLN A 355 -13.92 18.68 16.83
CA GLN A 355 -14.25 18.98 15.43
C GLN A 355 -15.06 17.85 14.77
N GLN A 356 -15.60 16.92 15.56
CA GLN A 356 -16.42 15.78 15.13
C GLN A 356 -17.84 16.15 14.65
N ASP A 357 -18.01 17.29 13.97
CA ASP A 357 -19.32 17.84 13.61
C ASP A 357 -19.92 17.22 12.33
N GLU A 358 -19.18 16.36 11.63
CA GLU A 358 -19.55 15.84 10.30
C GLU A 358 -20.29 14.49 10.30
N TYR A 359 -20.65 13.95 11.47
CA TYR A 359 -21.47 12.73 11.58
C TYR A 359 -22.98 13.04 11.64
N PRO A 360 -23.85 12.22 11.04
CA PRO A 360 -23.54 10.99 10.31
C PRO A 360 -23.03 11.23 8.88
N ARG A 361 -22.06 10.42 8.44
CA ARG A 361 -21.56 10.41 7.05
C ARG A 361 -22.22 9.28 6.26
N PHE A 362 -22.59 9.58 5.01
CA PHE A 362 -23.24 8.61 4.13
C PHE A 362 -22.49 8.52 2.81
N GLY A 363 -22.37 7.31 2.29
CA GLY A 363 -21.88 7.10 0.94
C GLY A 363 -22.53 5.90 0.30
N TRP A 364 -22.51 5.88 -1.03
CA TRP A 364 -22.99 4.78 -1.82
C TRP A 364 -22.21 4.68 -3.13
N SER A 365 -22.18 3.49 -3.70
CA SER A 365 -21.57 3.25 -5.01
C SER A 365 -22.34 2.15 -5.75
N LEU A 366 -22.28 2.21 -7.08
CA LEU A 366 -22.82 1.18 -7.96
C LEU A 366 -21.68 0.64 -8.81
N ALA A 367 -21.35 -0.64 -8.67
CA ALA A 367 -20.23 -1.25 -9.37
C ALA A 367 -20.62 -2.62 -9.95
N PRO A 368 -20.08 -3.02 -11.12
CA PRO A 368 -20.26 -4.38 -11.60
C PRO A 368 -19.44 -5.37 -10.75
N ARG A 369 -20.02 -6.52 -10.42
CA ARG A 369 -19.33 -7.64 -9.78
C ARG A 369 -19.27 -8.85 -10.72
N LEU A 370 -18.07 -9.38 -10.92
CA LEU A 370 -17.84 -10.63 -11.64
C LEU A 370 -17.64 -11.78 -10.65
N ALA A 371 -18.66 -12.61 -10.50
CA ALA A 371 -18.61 -13.85 -9.73
C ALA A 371 -18.19 -15.01 -10.64
N ARG A 372 -17.44 -15.97 -10.09
CA ARG A 372 -16.84 -17.06 -10.87
C ARG A 372 -16.86 -18.35 -10.08
N SER A 373 -17.05 -19.46 -10.78
CA SER A 373 -16.82 -20.80 -10.27
C SER A 373 -16.03 -21.59 -11.31
N PHE A 374 -14.91 -22.15 -10.89
CA PHE A 374 -14.02 -22.93 -11.74
C PHE A 374 -14.10 -24.41 -11.38
N PHE A 375 -13.68 -25.26 -12.31
CA PHE A 375 -13.55 -26.71 -12.13
C PHE A 375 -14.88 -27.44 -11.90
N ASP A 376 -15.99 -26.91 -12.40
CA ASP A 376 -17.24 -27.67 -12.46
C ASP A 376 -17.12 -28.81 -13.49
N PRO A 377 -17.48 -30.06 -13.14
CA PRO A 377 -17.29 -31.23 -14.02
C PRO A 377 -18.05 -31.17 -15.36
N LYS A 378 -19.15 -30.43 -15.43
CA LYS A 378 -19.99 -30.30 -16.63
C LYS A 378 -19.60 -29.07 -17.46
N ALA A 379 -19.14 -28.00 -16.81
CA ALA A 379 -18.69 -26.76 -17.44
C ALA A 379 -17.49 -26.22 -16.67
N PRO A 380 -16.24 -26.36 -17.17
CA PRO A 380 -15.03 -26.05 -16.40
C PRO A 380 -14.92 -24.63 -15.85
N ALA A 381 -15.67 -23.68 -16.39
CA ALA A 381 -15.80 -22.34 -15.86
C ALA A 381 -17.24 -21.86 -15.98
N ARG A 382 -17.68 -21.15 -14.94
CA ARG A 382 -18.99 -20.52 -14.81
C ARG A 382 -18.80 -19.09 -14.32
N PHE A 383 -19.66 -18.20 -14.80
CA PHE A 383 -19.58 -16.77 -14.59
C PHE A 383 -20.95 -16.19 -14.22
N GLY A 384 -20.93 -15.22 -13.33
CA GLY A 384 -22.05 -14.34 -13.07
C GLY A 384 -21.59 -12.90 -13.12
N LEU A 385 -22.35 -12.05 -13.80
CA LEU A 385 -22.20 -10.60 -13.81
C LEU A 385 -23.38 -10.00 -13.05
N PHE A 386 -23.06 -9.24 -12.02
CA PHE A 386 -24.01 -8.60 -11.13
C PHE A 386 -23.74 -7.09 -11.06
N ALA A 387 -24.73 -6.33 -10.62
CA ALA A 387 -24.59 -4.94 -10.21
C ALA A 387 -24.73 -4.87 -8.69
N ASP A 388 -23.67 -4.43 -8.02
CA ASP A 388 -23.64 -4.24 -6.58
C ASP A 388 -23.92 -2.78 -6.27
N LEU A 389 -25.00 -2.52 -5.54
CA LEU A 389 -25.26 -1.25 -4.89
C LEU A 389 -24.76 -1.32 -3.45
N SER A 390 -23.58 -0.77 -3.22
CA SER A 390 -22.97 -0.66 -1.89
C SER A 390 -23.42 0.64 -1.23
N GLY A 391 -23.73 0.59 0.05
CA GLY A 391 -24.09 1.76 0.85
C GLY A 391 -23.52 1.66 2.25
N TYR A 392 -23.13 2.79 2.81
CA TYR A 392 -22.70 2.89 4.20
C TYR A 392 -23.26 4.14 4.89
N ALA A 393 -23.45 4.02 6.20
CA ALA A 393 -23.77 5.12 7.09
C ALA A 393 -22.84 5.06 8.31
N GLU A 394 -21.87 5.96 8.40
CA GLU A 394 -21.05 6.15 9.59
C GLU A 394 -21.83 7.03 10.55
N LEU A 395 -22.37 6.44 11.61
CA LEU A 395 -23.28 7.14 12.51
C LEU A 395 -22.55 7.90 13.61
N LEU A 396 -21.40 7.37 14.04
CA LEU A 396 -20.47 7.96 15.00
C LEU A 396 -19.07 7.37 14.74
N PRO A 397 -17.99 7.98 15.27
CA PRO A 397 -16.63 7.48 15.05
C PRO A 397 -16.49 5.99 15.37
N GLY A 398 -16.01 5.21 14.41
CA GLY A 398 -15.86 3.76 14.53
C GLY A 398 -17.13 2.95 14.27
N PHE A 399 -18.34 3.53 14.27
CA PHE A 399 -19.59 2.79 14.08
C PHE A 399 -20.20 3.03 12.70
N THR A 400 -20.23 1.97 11.89
CA THR A 400 -20.72 2.01 10.51
C THR A 400 -21.82 0.98 10.33
N LEU A 401 -22.90 1.38 9.66
CA LEU A 401 -23.86 0.45 9.06
C LEU A 401 -23.50 0.27 7.59
N GLU A 402 -23.30 -0.96 7.16
CA GLU A 402 -22.85 -1.30 5.81
C GLU A 402 -23.86 -2.22 5.13
N THR A 403 -24.08 -2.06 3.82
CA THR A 403 -24.91 -2.96 3.04
C THR A 403 -24.45 -3.07 1.61
N VAL A 404 -24.61 -4.26 1.03
CA VAL A 404 -24.44 -4.52 -0.40
C VAL A 404 -25.70 -5.20 -0.90
N LEU A 405 -26.43 -4.50 -1.77
CA LEU A 405 -27.58 -5.04 -2.50
C LEU A 405 -27.13 -5.47 -3.89
N GLU A 406 -27.46 -6.68 -4.29
CA GLU A 406 -27.00 -7.25 -5.55
C GLU A 406 -28.14 -7.46 -6.53
N GLY A 407 -27.95 -7.01 -7.77
CA GLY A 407 -28.85 -7.23 -8.90
C GLY A 407 -28.20 -8.08 -10.00
N ASN A 408 -28.89 -9.10 -10.46
CA ASN A 408 -28.42 -10.01 -11.52
C ASN A 408 -28.48 -9.38 -12.92
N ILE A 409 -27.37 -9.39 -13.65
CA ILE A 409 -27.31 -9.02 -15.07
C ILE A 409 -27.22 -10.30 -15.93
N TYR A 410 -26.29 -11.19 -15.59
CA TYR A 410 -26.10 -12.49 -16.21
C TYR A 410 -25.66 -13.50 -15.15
N ASN A 411 -26.18 -14.71 -15.18
CA ASN A 411 -25.84 -15.72 -14.18
C ASN A 411 -25.97 -17.13 -14.74
N ASP A 412 -24.85 -17.85 -14.81
CA ASP A 412 -24.83 -19.29 -15.08
C ASP A 412 -24.32 -20.12 -13.87
N LEU A 413 -24.01 -19.45 -12.75
CA LEU A 413 -23.53 -20.06 -11.50
C LEU A 413 -24.60 -20.94 -10.85
N GLY A 414 -25.88 -20.57 -10.98
CA GLY A 414 -27.00 -21.37 -10.50
C GLY A 414 -27.12 -22.76 -11.17
N ASN A 415 -26.50 -22.94 -12.34
CA ASN A 415 -26.46 -24.23 -13.05
C ASN A 415 -25.27 -25.11 -12.65
N ALA A 416 -24.48 -24.70 -11.65
CA ALA A 416 -23.36 -25.50 -11.20
C ALA A 416 -23.80 -26.84 -10.62
N SER A 417 -22.95 -27.84 -10.81
CA SER A 417 -23.19 -29.19 -10.35
C SER A 417 -23.39 -29.20 -8.83
N PRO A 418 -24.42 -29.89 -8.30
CA PRO A 418 -24.64 -29.96 -6.86
C PRO A 418 -23.42 -30.49 -6.12
N SER A 419 -23.23 -30.01 -4.89
CA SER A 419 -22.19 -30.51 -4.00
C SER A 419 -22.34 -32.01 -3.75
N ASN A 420 -21.20 -32.69 -3.67
CA ASN A 420 -21.08 -34.07 -3.19
C ASN A 420 -20.29 -34.16 -1.87
N SER A 421 -20.16 -33.03 -1.16
CA SER A 421 -19.49 -32.97 0.13
C SER A 421 -20.23 -33.83 1.15
N LEU A 422 -19.48 -34.48 2.05
CA LEU A 422 -20.04 -35.24 3.17
C LEU A 422 -20.06 -34.44 4.48
N LEU A 423 -19.41 -33.28 4.47
CA LEU A 423 -19.38 -32.34 5.59
C LEU A 423 -20.63 -31.46 5.57
N PRO A 424 -20.94 -30.71 6.65
CA PRO A 424 -21.90 -29.63 6.56
C PRO A 424 -21.58 -28.70 5.39
N HIS A 425 -22.55 -28.46 4.51
CA HIS A 425 -22.35 -27.61 3.34
C HIS A 425 -22.26 -26.14 3.76
N VAL A 426 -21.06 -25.60 3.85
CA VAL A 426 -20.81 -24.22 4.27
C VAL A 426 -20.42 -23.33 3.09
N ARG A 427 -19.84 -23.89 2.04
CA ARG A 427 -19.49 -23.19 0.78
C ARG A 427 -19.98 -23.91 -0.47
N SER A 428 -20.18 -25.22 -0.39
CA SER A 428 -20.43 -26.03 -1.57
C SER A 428 -21.84 -25.88 -2.17
N ASP A 429 -22.79 -25.33 -1.41
CA ASP A 429 -24.15 -24.99 -1.89
C ASP A 429 -24.25 -23.62 -2.58
N PHE A 430 -23.13 -22.99 -2.97
CA PHE A 430 -23.13 -21.65 -3.58
C PHE A 430 -24.09 -21.51 -4.76
N ASN A 431 -24.26 -22.58 -5.54
CA ASN A 431 -25.15 -22.61 -6.70
C ASN A 431 -26.61 -22.36 -6.31
N LEU A 432 -27.06 -22.85 -5.16
CA LEU A 432 -28.43 -22.64 -4.69
C LEU A 432 -28.70 -21.18 -4.33
N TYR A 433 -27.73 -20.49 -3.75
CA TYR A 433 -27.80 -19.05 -3.49
C TYR A 433 -27.90 -18.23 -4.77
N TYR A 434 -27.16 -18.61 -5.82
CA TYR A 434 -27.26 -17.97 -7.13
C TYR A 434 -28.49 -18.42 -7.94
N GLN A 435 -29.11 -19.55 -7.61
CA GLN A 435 -30.33 -20.02 -8.26
C GLN A 435 -31.57 -19.32 -7.69
N HIS A 436 -31.64 -19.16 -6.37
CA HIS A 436 -32.83 -18.64 -5.67
C HIS A 436 -32.70 -17.18 -5.24
N GLY A 437 -31.48 -16.72 -4.96
CA GLY A 437 -31.17 -15.37 -4.46
C GLY A 437 -30.28 -14.57 -5.42
N ALA A 438 -30.36 -14.79 -6.74
CA ALA A 438 -29.55 -14.06 -7.72
C ALA A 438 -29.70 -12.53 -7.61
N ASN A 439 -30.85 -12.07 -7.11
CA ASN A 439 -31.04 -10.70 -6.63
C ASN A 439 -31.30 -10.79 -5.12
N GLY A 440 -30.56 -10.04 -4.31
CA GLY A 440 -30.67 -10.18 -2.87
C GLY A 440 -29.74 -9.27 -2.09
N ILE A 441 -29.67 -9.52 -0.78
CA ILE A 441 -28.80 -8.80 0.15
C ILE A 441 -27.52 -9.61 0.28
N SER A 442 -26.44 -9.15 -0.33
CA SER A 442 -25.12 -9.78 -0.17
C SER A 442 -24.64 -9.62 1.26
N SER A 443 -24.65 -8.39 1.78
CA SER A 443 -24.41 -8.10 3.19
C SER A 443 -25.30 -6.97 3.71
N LEU A 444 -25.56 -7.00 5.02
CA LEU A 444 -26.21 -5.95 5.79
C LEU A 444 -25.79 -6.11 7.24
N ASP A 445 -24.85 -5.30 7.69
CA ASP A 445 -24.25 -5.46 8.99
C ASP A 445 -23.91 -4.12 9.66
N ALA A 446 -23.78 -4.19 10.99
CA ALA A 446 -23.30 -3.11 11.81
C ALA A 446 -21.90 -3.46 12.30
N VAL A 447 -20.96 -2.54 12.12
CA VAL A 447 -19.56 -2.70 12.48
C VAL A 447 -19.16 -1.62 13.47
N TYR A 448 -18.51 -1.99 14.57
CA TYR A 448 -17.88 -1.07 15.51
C TYR A 448 -16.38 -1.34 15.58
N ARG A 449 -15.59 -0.36 15.14
CA ARG A 449 -14.13 -0.34 15.17
C ARG A 449 -13.64 0.57 16.29
N ALA A 450 -12.62 0.13 17.02
CA ALA A 450 -12.01 0.91 18.09
C ALA A 450 -10.55 0.48 18.33
N ARG A 451 -9.86 1.24 19.18
CA ARG A 451 -8.57 0.84 19.74
C ARG A 451 -8.70 0.59 21.24
N LEU A 452 -8.07 -0.48 21.73
CA LEU A 452 -7.96 -0.78 23.16
C LEU A 452 -6.61 -0.33 23.76
N ALA A 453 -5.62 -0.15 22.89
CA ALA A 453 -4.31 0.43 23.18
C ALA A 453 -3.78 1.11 21.90
N PRO A 454 -2.71 1.91 21.94
CA PRO A 454 -2.19 2.60 20.76
C PRO A 454 -1.94 1.69 19.54
N ASP A 455 -1.55 0.44 19.79
CA ASP A 455 -1.17 -0.59 18.81
C ASP A 455 -2.11 -1.82 18.83
N VAL A 456 -3.26 -1.74 19.52
CA VAL A 456 -4.27 -2.82 19.60
C VAL A 456 -5.60 -2.34 19.05
N TYR A 457 -5.99 -2.93 17.92
CA TYR A 457 -7.21 -2.64 17.18
C TYR A 457 -8.27 -3.70 17.46
N THR A 458 -9.52 -3.30 17.45
CA THR A 458 -10.66 -4.19 17.67
C THR A 458 -11.81 -3.84 16.74
N GLU A 459 -12.52 -4.88 16.33
CA GLU A 459 -13.74 -4.77 15.54
C GLU A 459 -14.79 -5.71 16.13
N VAL A 460 -16.02 -5.24 16.25
CA VAL A 460 -17.19 -6.04 16.57
C VAL A 460 -18.19 -5.86 15.43
N LYS A 461 -18.67 -6.95 14.86
CA LYS A 461 -19.55 -6.94 13.69
C LYS A 461 -20.73 -7.88 13.90
N GLY A 462 -21.91 -7.46 13.42
CA GLY A 462 -23.12 -8.28 13.50
C GLY A 462 -24.17 -7.94 12.44
N GLY A 463 -24.91 -8.96 11.99
CA GLY A 463 -25.92 -8.84 10.94
C GLY A 463 -25.78 -9.95 9.90
N TYR A 464 -26.08 -9.63 8.65
CA TYR A 464 -25.87 -10.50 7.50
C TYR A 464 -24.47 -10.24 6.94
N LEU A 465 -23.51 -11.04 7.41
CA LEU A 465 -22.07 -10.80 7.24
C LEU A 465 -21.59 -11.05 5.81
N GLU A 466 -22.19 -12.06 5.16
CA GLU A 466 -21.87 -12.47 3.80
C GLU A 466 -23.06 -13.20 3.17
N ASP A 467 -22.93 -13.60 1.89
CA ASP A 467 -23.98 -14.31 1.14
C ASP A 467 -24.58 -15.51 1.88
N MET A 468 -23.73 -16.27 2.59
CA MET A 468 -24.08 -17.57 3.16
C MET A 468 -24.33 -17.55 4.66
N PHE A 469 -23.83 -16.54 5.38
CA PHE A 469 -23.84 -16.52 6.84
C PHE A 469 -24.27 -15.15 7.37
N MET A 470 -25.17 -15.20 8.33
CA MET A 470 -25.45 -14.10 9.25
C MET A 470 -24.86 -14.46 10.61
N GLY A 471 -24.58 -13.48 11.45
CA GLY A 471 -24.00 -13.77 12.75
C GLY A 471 -23.57 -12.54 13.51
N VAL A 472 -22.84 -12.79 14.59
CA VAL A 472 -22.23 -11.77 15.42
C VAL A 472 -20.89 -12.28 15.93
N GLY A 473 -19.91 -11.39 15.99
CA GLY A 473 -18.60 -11.70 16.50
C GLY A 473 -17.69 -10.49 16.48
N GLY A 474 -16.40 -10.76 16.61
CA GLY A 474 -15.41 -9.70 16.56
C GLY A 474 -14.00 -10.25 16.49
N GLN A 475 -13.08 -9.33 16.28
CA GLN A 475 -11.67 -9.60 16.11
C GLN A 475 -10.85 -8.54 16.85
N MET A 476 -9.63 -8.95 17.19
CA MET A 476 -8.62 -8.11 17.81
C MET A 476 -7.31 -8.31 17.07
N LEU A 477 -6.59 -7.21 16.84
CA LEU A 477 -5.29 -7.21 16.18
C LEU A 477 -4.30 -6.41 17.03
N TRP A 478 -3.23 -7.06 17.47
CA TRP A 478 -2.07 -6.39 18.03
C TRP A 478 -1.01 -6.22 16.94
N ARG A 479 -0.65 -4.97 16.65
CA ARG A 479 0.33 -4.59 15.63
C ARG A 479 1.30 -3.54 16.18
N PRO A 480 2.40 -3.96 16.81
CA PRO A 480 3.37 -3.04 17.41
C PRO A 480 4.02 -2.11 16.37
N ASN A 481 4.32 -0.88 16.76
CA ASN A 481 5.04 0.06 15.91
C ASN A 481 6.44 -0.43 15.52
N GLY A 482 6.87 -0.12 14.30
CA GLY A 482 8.19 -0.46 13.78
C GLY A 482 8.43 -1.96 13.58
N GLN A 483 7.43 -2.81 13.86
CA GLN A 483 7.50 -4.25 13.65
C GLN A 483 6.86 -4.63 12.32
N ARG A 484 7.36 -5.71 11.73
CA ARG A 484 6.83 -6.32 10.50
C ARG A 484 5.99 -7.57 10.79
N TRP A 485 5.47 -7.69 12.00
CA TRP A 485 4.60 -8.81 12.40
C TRP A 485 3.40 -8.28 13.16
N ALA A 486 2.33 -9.06 13.15
CA ALA A 486 1.13 -8.78 13.93
C ALA A 486 0.52 -10.08 14.45
N LEU A 487 -0.27 -10.00 15.52
CA LEU A 487 -1.02 -11.11 16.09
C LEU A 487 -2.50 -10.76 16.09
N GLY A 488 -3.31 -11.62 15.47
CA GLY A 488 -4.76 -11.48 15.40
C GLY A 488 -5.47 -12.59 16.15
N GLY A 489 -6.70 -12.31 16.58
CA GLY A 489 -7.62 -13.34 17.04
C GLY A 489 -9.06 -12.93 16.77
N ASP A 490 -9.88 -13.89 16.34
CA ASP A 490 -11.28 -13.69 15.97
C ASP A 490 -12.19 -14.76 16.57
N ILE A 491 -13.45 -14.39 16.79
CA ILE A 491 -14.50 -15.33 17.16
C ILE A 491 -15.86 -14.87 16.66
N TYR A 492 -16.58 -15.77 15.99
CA TYR A 492 -17.88 -15.52 15.39
C TYR A 492 -18.85 -16.65 15.68
N GLN A 493 -20.06 -16.30 16.11
CA GLN A 493 -21.21 -17.18 16.11
C GLN A 493 -22.06 -16.87 14.88
N VAL A 494 -22.23 -17.86 14.00
CA VAL A 494 -22.90 -17.67 12.70
C VAL A 494 -24.01 -18.69 12.46
N TRP A 495 -24.99 -18.28 11.67
CA TRP A 495 -26.12 -19.06 11.18
C TRP A 495 -26.13 -19.01 9.66
N LYS A 496 -26.35 -20.16 9.02
CA LYS A 496 -26.44 -20.23 7.57
C LYS A 496 -27.72 -19.52 7.11
N ARG A 497 -27.63 -18.68 6.08
CA ARG A 497 -28.74 -17.89 5.55
C ARG A 497 -29.61 -18.71 4.62
N ASP A 498 -30.87 -18.32 4.44
CA ASP A 498 -31.73 -18.95 3.42
C ASP A 498 -31.21 -18.65 1.99
N PHE A 499 -31.45 -19.57 1.05
CA PHE A 499 -30.93 -19.49 -0.32
C PHE A 499 -31.49 -18.30 -1.11
N ASP A 500 -32.56 -17.67 -0.66
CA ASP A 500 -33.13 -16.46 -1.28
C ASP A 500 -32.30 -15.20 -1.03
N ARG A 501 -31.27 -15.26 -0.16
CA ARG A 501 -30.41 -14.13 0.23
C ARG A 501 -31.19 -12.93 0.77
N LEU A 502 -32.34 -13.18 1.40
CA LEU A 502 -33.10 -12.17 2.14
C LEU A 502 -32.75 -12.28 3.64
N PHE A 503 -33.77 -12.14 4.50
CA PHE A 503 -33.62 -12.06 5.95
C PHE A 503 -33.73 -13.43 6.67
N GLY A 504 -33.96 -14.52 5.93
CA GLY A 504 -34.16 -15.85 6.49
C GLY A 504 -32.86 -16.57 6.89
N ALA A 505 -32.99 -17.60 7.73
CA ALA A 505 -31.90 -18.43 8.22
C ALA A 505 -32.29 -19.91 8.28
N GLN A 506 -31.33 -20.76 7.93
CA GLN A 506 -31.44 -22.22 7.97
C GLN A 506 -31.15 -22.76 9.38
N ASP A 507 -31.52 -24.02 9.63
CA ASP A 507 -31.21 -24.76 10.86
C ASP A 507 -29.75 -25.28 10.90
N TYR A 508 -28.79 -24.42 10.57
CA TYR A 508 -27.37 -24.68 10.74
C TYR A 508 -26.70 -23.47 11.38
N HIS A 509 -25.96 -23.71 12.45
CA HIS A 509 -25.19 -22.69 13.15
C HIS A 509 -23.89 -23.27 13.68
N VAL A 510 -22.88 -22.42 13.78
CA VAL A 510 -21.53 -22.82 14.19
C VAL A 510 -20.80 -21.65 14.83
N THR A 511 -19.93 -21.96 15.79
CA THR A 511 -18.93 -21.01 16.28
C THR A 511 -17.63 -21.25 15.53
N SER A 512 -17.10 -20.23 14.86
CA SER A 512 -15.79 -20.22 14.21
C SER A 512 -14.89 -19.20 14.91
N GLY A 513 -13.58 -19.42 14.87
CA GLY A 513 -12.63 -18.49 15.46
C GLY A 513 -11.20 -19.00 15.36
N HIS A 514 -10.27 -18.07 15.18
CA HIS A 514 -8.87 -18.37 14.92
C HIS A 514 -7.95 -17.47 15.74
N VAL A 515 -6.71 -17.94 15.90
CA VAL A 515 -5.56 -17.10 16.24
C VAL A 515 -4.67 -17.06 15.01
N THR A 516 -4.22 -15.86 14.66
CA THR A 516 -3.46 -15.63 13.43
C THR A 516 -2.12 -14.95 13.74
N ILE A 517 -1.06 -15.44 13.12
CA ILE A 517 0.24 -14.77 13.08
C ILE A 517 0.45 -14.23 11.67
N TYR A 518 0.84 -12.97 11.58
CA TYR A 518 1.19 -12.30 10.34
C TYR A 518 2.65 -11.88 10.35
N TYR A 519 3.35 -12.06 9.24
CA TYR A 519 4.72 -11.62 9.08
C TYR A 519 5.01 -11.12 7.66
N GLU A 520 5.42 -9.86 7.58
CA GLU A 520 5.87 -9.18 6.35
C GLU A 520 7.39 -9.30 6.24
N SER A 521 7.90 -10.25 5.47
CA SER A 521 9.34 -10.41 5.29
C SER A 521 9.94 -9.22 4.55
N PRO A 522 11.10 -8.70 4.97
CA PRO A 522 11.85 -7.71 4.20
C PRO A 522 12.40 -8.29 2.88
N TRP A 523 12.35 -9.62 2.72
CA TRP A 523 12.90 -10.31 1.56
C TRP A 523 11.87 -10.45 0.44
N TYR A 524 12.12 -9.78 -0.69
CA TYR A 524 11.33 -9.86 -1.93
C TYR A 524 9.83 -9.59 -1.79
N GLY A 525 9.39 -8.91 -0.72
CA GLY A 525 7.97 -8.62 -0.47
C GLY A 525 7.16 -9.87 -0.11
N LEU A 526 7.81 -10.90 0.45
CA LEU A 526 7.13 -12.13 0.89
C LEU A 526 6.37 -11.92 2.20
N ASN A 527 5.10 -12.31 2.23
CA ASN A 527 4.25 -12.26 3.40
C ASN A 527 3.83 -13.68 3.80
N PHE A 528 3.73 -13.92 5.10
CA PHE A 528 3.35 -15.20 5.69
C PHE A 528 2.20 -14.98 6.65
N GLN A 529 1.17 -15.81 6.54
CA GLN A 529 0.05 -15.82 7.47
C GLN A 529 -0.21 -17.25 7.92
N ALA A 530 -0.44 -17.42 9.22
CA ALA A 530 -0.71 -18.72 9.82
C ALA A 530 -1.90 -18.60 10.77
N HIS A 531 -3.00 -19.26 10.42
CA HIS A 531 -4.24 -19.27 11.18
C HIS A 531 -4.40 -20.63 11.86
N GLY A 532 -4.81 -20.66 13.12
CA GLY A 532 -5.12 -21.89 13.84
C GLY A 532 -6.41 -21.76 14.63
N GLY A 533 -7.36 -22.67 14.43
CA GLY A 533 -8.68 -22.51 15.03
C GLY A 533 -9.75 -23.48 14.54
N ARG A 534 -11.00 -23.05 14.69
CA ARG A 534 -12.20 -23.80 14.31
C ARG A 534 -12.88 -23.16 13.10
N TYR A 535 -13.11 -23.97 12.08
CA TYR A 535 -13.64 -23.57 10.77
C TYR A 535 -15.16 -23.76 10.70
N LEU A 536 -15.79 -23.25 9.63
CA LEU A 536 -17.24 -23.19 9.47
C LEU A 536 -17.93 -24.56 9.42
N ALA A 537 -17.27 -25.61 8.91
CA ALA A 537 -17.81 -26.97 8.95
C ALA A 537 -17.68 -27.63 10.34
N GLY A 538 -17.18 -26.88 11.33
CA GLY A 538 -17.02 -27.30 12.72
C GLY A 538 -15.70 -28.02 13.01
N ASP A 539 -14.86 -28.21 11.99
CA ASP A 539 -13.55 -28.85 12.04
C ASP A 539 -12.47 -27.94 12.62
N TRP A 540 -11.44 -28.56 13.20
CA TRP A 540 -10.30 -27.87 13.81
C TRP A 540 -9.06 -28.07 12.97
N GLY A 541 -8.29 -27.02 12.73
CA GLY A 541 -7.12 -27.10 11.88
C GLY A 541 -6.29 -25.83 11.80
N GLY A 542 -5.43 -25.78 10.78
CA GLY A 542 -4.59 -24.63 10.51
C GLY A 542 -4.48 -24.33 9.02
N THR A 543 -4.44 -23.03 8.70
CA THR A 543 -4.23 -22.50 7.35
C THR A 543 -2.88 -21.82 7.31
N LEU A 544 -2.06 -22.16 6.33
CA LEU A 544 -0.83 -21.44 6.00
C LEU A 544 -1.01 -20.74 4.66
N GLN A 545 -0.74 -19.44 4.62
CA GLN A 545 -0.73 -18.63 3.42
C GLN A 545 0.65 -18.01 3.23
N ILE A 546 1.12 -18.05 1.99
CA ILE A 546 2.34 -17.37 1.56
C ILE A 546 1.96 -16.51 0.36
N SER A 547 2.29 -15.22 0.41
CA SER A 547 2.09 -14.32 -0.72
C SER A 547 3.32 -13.47 -0.99
N ARG A 548 3.40 -12.92 -2.20
CA ARG A 548 4.36 -11.90 -2.60
C ARG A 548 3.59 -10.66 -2.97
N ARG A 549 3.93 -9.54 -2.33
CA ARG A 549 3.40 -8.21 -2.64
C ARG A 549 4.47 -7.40 -3.37
N PHE A 550 4.09 -6.86 -4.52
CA PHE A 550 4.95 -6.04 -5.38
C PHE A 550 4.82 -4.55 -5.01
N GLU A 551 5.77 -3.72 -5.46
CA GLU A 551 5.73 -2.26 -5.27
C GLU A 551 4.51 -1.61 -5.93
N THR A 552 3.92 -2.26 -6.94
CA THR A 552 2.67 -1.83 -7.56
C THR A 552 1.42 -2.12 -6.73
N GLY A 553 1.57 -2.85 -5.61
CA GLY A 553 0.46 -3.32 -4.79
C GLY A 553 -0.16 -4.64 -5.27
N ILE A 554 0.25 -5.20 -6.42
CA ILE A 554 -0.16 -6.55 -6.82
C ILE A 554 0.27 -7.54 -5.74
N GLU A 555 -0.61 -8.47 -5.42
CA GLU A 555 -0.32 -9.58 -4.52
C GLU A 555 -0.61 -10.90 -5.22
N VAL A 556 0.35 -11.84 -5.15
CA VAL A 556 0.19 -13.21 -5.64
C VAL A 556 0.58 -14.16 -4.53
N GLY A 557 -0.31 -15.06 -4.15
CA GLY A 557 -0.07 -16.01 -3.08
C GLY A 557 -0.76 -17.35 -3.27
N ALA A 558 -0.51 -18.24 -2.33
CA ALA A 558 -1.18 -19.51 -2.22
C ALA A 558 -1.40 -19.85 -0.76
N PHE A 559 -2.44 -20.66 -0.50
CA PHE A 559 -2.72 -21.15 0.84
C PHE A 559 -3.02 -22.65 0.83
N ALA A 560 -2.84 -23.27 1.99
CA ALA A 560 -3.25 -24.64 2.26
C ALA A 560 -3.78 -24.76 3.68
N THR A 561 -4.89 -25.48 3.84
CA THR A 561 -5.60 -25.65 5.11
C THR A 561 -5.74 -27.13 5.43
N PHE A 562 -5.18 -27.54 6.57
CA PHE A 562 -5.24 -28.91 7.06
C PHE A 562 -6.06 -28.94 8.35
N THR A 563 -7.04 -29.83 8.40
CA THR A 563 -7.94 -29.96 9.55
C THR A 563 -8.04 -31.40 10.01
N ASN A 564 -8.77 -31.63 11.10
CA ASN A 564 -9.01 -32.96 11.65
C ASN A 564 -10.02 -33.81 10.84
N VAL A 565 -10.55 -33.28 9.73
CA VAL A 565 -11.39 -34.04 8.80
C VAL A 565 -10.55 -35.12 8.09
N PRO A 566 -10.98 -36.40 8.11
CA PRO A 566 -10.29 -37.44 7.35
C PRO A 566 -10.25 -37.13 5.85
N PHE A 567 -9.12 -37.38 5.19
CA PHE A 567 -8.97 -37.15 3.74
C PHE A 567 -10.03 -37.87 2.89
N SER A 568 -10.56 -39.01 3.36
CA SER A 568 -11.66 -39.72 2.70
C SER A 568 -13.01 -38.99 2.76
N GLN A 569 -13.21 -38.11 3.75
CA GLN A 569 -14.43 -37.31 3.93
C GLN A 569 -14.29 -35.90 3.34
N PHE A 570 -13.06 -35.41 3.17
CA PHE A 570 -12.78 -34.12 2.53
C PHE A 570 -13.24 -34.08 1.06
N GLY A 571 -13.33 -35.25 0.42
CA GLY A 571 -13.62 -35.42 -0.99
C GLY A 571 -12.35 -35.36 -1.84
N GLU A 572 -12.51 -35.06 -3.13
CA GLU A 572 -11.38 -34.91 -4.04
C GLU A 572 -10.55 -33.68 -3.61
N GLY A 573 -9.28 -33.90 -3.24
CA GLY A 573 -8.34 -32.84 -2.85
C GLY A 573 -7.60 -33.03 -1.53
N SER A 574 -8.02 -33.96 -0.65
CA SER A 574 -7.48 -34.25 0.71
C SER A 574 -7.48 -33.10 1.71
N PHE A 575 -7.29 -31.85 1.28
CA PHE A 575 -7.23 -30.65 2.11
C PHE A 575 -7.59 -29.41 1.26
N ASP A 576 -7.94 -28.29 1.88
CA ASP A 576 -8.30 -27.08 1.14
C ASP A 576 -7.06 -26.32 0.71
N LYS A 577 -7.07 -25.76 -0.50
CA LYS A 577 -5.93 -25.05 -1.07
C LYS A 577 -6.38 -24.12 -2.18
N GLY A 578 -5.64 -23.06 -2.39
CA GLY A 578 -5.90 -22.15 -3.49
C GLY A 578 -4.75 -21.22 -3.80
N VAL A 579 -4.91 -20.51 -4.91
CA VAL A 579 -4.06 -19.40 -5.34
C VAL A 579 -4.86 -18.12 -5.19
N ILE A 580 -4.23 -17.10 -4.64
CA ILE A 580 -4.81 -15.77 -4.40
C ILE A 580 -4.07 -14.79 -5.30
N VAL A 581 -4.80 -13.99 -6.07
CA VAL A 581 -4.23 -12.87 -6.81
C VAL A 581 -5.06 -11.63 -6.54
N ARG A 582 -4.45 -10.58 -5.99
CA ARG A 582 -5.07 -9.28 -5.77
C ARG A 582 -4.42 -8.28 -6.70
N ILE A 583 -5.25 -7.58 -7.48
CA ILE A 583 -4.80 -6.65 -8.51
C ILE A 583 -5.41 -5.28 -8.21
N PRO A 584 -4.63 -4.30 -7.74
CA PRO A 584 -5.11 -2.93 -7.58
C PRO A 584 -5.64 -2.41 -8.92
N LEU A 585 -6.84 -1.83 -8.92
CA LEU A 585 -7.39 -1.25 -10.14
C LEU A 585 -6.59 -0.02 -10.58
N GLU A 586 -5.92 0.66 -9.66
CA GLU A 586 -4.98 1.75 -9.94
C GLU A 586 -3.72 1.29 -10.70
N TRP A 587 -3.36 0.01 -10.61
CA TRP A 587 -2.33 -0.58 -11.47
C TRP A 587 -2.87 -0.89 -12.89
N ALA A 588 -4.12 -1.33 -12.97
CA ALA A 588 -4.76 -1.80 -14.20
C ALA A 588 -5.48 -0.73 -15.02
N LEU A 589 -5.74 0.45 -14.45
CA LEU A 589 -6.52 1.54 -15.05
C LEU A 589 -5.85 2.88 -14.75
N PRO A 590 -5.96 3.88 -15.63
CA PRO A 590 -5.35 5.20 -15.42
C PRO A 590 -6.20 6.06 -14.47
N LEU A 591 -6.66 5.52 -13.35
CA LEU A 591 -7.56 6.18 -12.40
C LEU A 591 -7.09 5.94 -10.97
N ASN A 592 -7.13 6.97 -10.13
CA ASN A 592 -6.86 6.81 -8.70
C ASN A 592 -8.05 6.10 -8.03
N THR A 593 -7.80 4.99 -7.35
CA THR A 593 -8.83 4.24 -6.64
C THR A 593 -8.23 3.28 -5.63
N GLN A 594 -8.89 3.11 -4.50
CA GLN A 594 -8.55 2.05 -3.53
C GLN A 594 -9.09 0.67 -3.92
N SER A 595 -9.86 0.59 -5.00
CA SER A 595 -10.47 -0.66 -5.44
C SER A 595 -9.43 -1.65 -5.99
N GLN A 596 -9.67 -2.94 -5.78
CA GLN A 596 -8.85 -4.03 -6.31
C GLN A 596 -9.73 -5.15 -6.85
N ALA A 597 -9.22 -5.88 -7.85
CA ALA A 597 -9.80 -7.13 -8.30
C ALA A 597 -9.18 -8.30 -7.52
N ASN A 598 -10.01 -9.09 -6.85
CA ASN A 598 -9.60 -10.30 -6.13
C ASN A 598 -9.87 -11.53 -6.99
N LEU A 599 -8.87 -12.40 -7.17
CA LEU A 599 -8.97 -13.68 -7.88
C LEU A 599 -8.56 -14.80 -6.92
N ASP A 600 -9.54 -15.56 -6.45
CA ASP A 600 -9.30 -16.75 -5.62
C ASP A 600 -9.56 -18.01 -6.45
N PHE A 601 -8.49 -18.71 -6.80
CA PHE A 601 -8.56 -19.97 -7.54
C PHE A 601 -8.47 -21.13 -6.58
N ARG A 602 -9.60 -21.81 -6.36
CA ARG A 602 -9.68 -23.05 -5.58
C ARG A 602 -10.00 -24.21 -6.52
N PRO A 603 -9.16 -25.26 -6.61
CA PRO A 603 -9.36 -26.38 -7.52
C PRO A 603 -10.73 -27.04 -7.38
N LEU A 604 -11.26 -27.10 -6.15
CA LEU A 604 -12.60 -27.58 -5.85
C LEU A 604 -13.11 -26.83 -4.62
N SER A 605 -14.30 -26.23 -4.70
CA SER A 605 -14.91 -25.56 -3.54
C SER A 605 -15.47 -26.62 -2.58
N ARG A 606 -14.66 -27.01 -1.60
CA ARG A 606 -15.01 -27.96 -0.53
C ARG A 606 -15.40 -27.21 0.75
N ASP A 607 -15.93 -27.95 1.73
CA ASP A 607 -16.47 -27.37 2.96
C ASP A 607 -15.50 -27.42 4.15
N GLY A 608 -14.54 -28.35 4.16
CA GLY A 608 -13.55 -28.44 5.22
C GLY A 608 -12.55 -27.28 5.15
N GLY A 609 -12.11 -26.80 6.31
CA GLY A 609 -11.14 -25.69 6.37
C GLY A 609 -11.67 -24.34 5.87
N GLN A 610 -12.99 -24.18 5.69
CA GLN A 610 -13.56 -22.92 5.21
C GLN A 610 -13.73 -21.91 6.35
N ARG A 611 -13.28 -20.67 6.10
CA ARG A 611 -13.40 -19.54 7.03
C ARG A 611 -14.54 -18.61 6.65
N LEU A 612 -14.97 -17.80 7.61
CA LEU A 612 -15.92 -16.70 7.38
C LEU A 612 -15.24 -15.66 6.47
N ILE A 613 -15.93 -15.13 5.45
CA ILE A 613 -15.34 -14.05 4.64
C ILE A 613 -15.23 -12.80 5.51
N GLY A 614 -14.04 -12.20 5.55
CA GLY A 614 -13.76 -10.99 6.32
C GLY A 614 -13.35 -11.24 7.78
N ASP A 615 -13.01 -12.47 8.16
CA ASP A 615 -12.51 -12.81 9.50
C ASP A 615 -11.15 -12.18 9.85
N ASP A 616 -10.39 -11.73 8.84
CA ASP A 616 -9.13 -10.99 8.99
C ASP A 616 -9.23 -9.50 8.60
N SER A 617 -10.44 -8.90 8.55
CA SER A 617 -10.58 -7.54 7.99
C SER A 617 -9.75 -6.50 8.73
N LEU A 618 -9.56 -6.58 10.06
CA LEU A 618 -8.68 -5.63 10.76
C LEU A 618 -7.25 -5.65 10.24
N TYR A 619 -6.71 -6.84 9.91
CA TYR A 619 -5.36 -6.94 9.38
C TYR A 619 -5.29 -6.27 8.00
N ASP A 620 -6.23 -6.59 7.11
CA ASP A 620 -6.32 -6.03 5.76
C ASP A 620 -6.50 -4.50 5.80
N GLU A 621 -7.43 -4.00 6.60
CA GLU A 621 -7.76 -2.57 6.78
C GLU A 621 -6.57 -1.78 7.31
N THR A 622 -5.84 -2.33 8.29
CA THR A 622 -4.70 -1.62 8.88
C THR A 622 -3.43 -1.74 8.04
N THR A 623 -3.35 -2.70 7.11
CA THR A 623 -2.11 -3.05 6.35
C THR A 623 -1.52 -1.84 5.65
N ARG A 624 -2.32 -1.03 4.97
CA ARG A 624 -1.82 0.16 4.26
C ARG A 624 -1.13 1.21 5.15
N PHE A 625 -1.38 1.15 6.47
CA PHE A 625 -0.75 2.01 7.48
C PHE A 625 0.35 1.29 8.28
N SER A 626 0.68 0.05 7.92
CA SER A 626 1.73 -0.72 8.57
C SER A 626 3.09 -0.06 8.30
N TYR A 627 4.02 -0.26 9.23
CA TYR A 627 5.39 0.22 9.04
C TYR A 627 5.97 -0.35 7.73
N GLY A 628 5.77 -1.64 7.46
CA GLY A 628 6.35 -2.28 6.28
C GLY A 628 5.78 -1.80 4.96
N GLU A 629 4.49 -1.45 4.89
CA GLU A 629 3.87 -0.84 3.71
C GLU A 629 4.35 0.60 3.49
N LEU A 630 4.28 1.45 4.52
CA LEU A 630 4.73 2.85 4.41
C LEU A 630 6.21 2.93 4.02
N ASP A 631 7.04 2.08 4.62
CA ASP A 631 8.48 1.99 4.37
C ASP A 631 8.83 1.60 2.93
N ARG A 632 7.97 0.80 2.28
CA ARG A 632 8.15 0.35 0.90
C ARG A 632 7.82 1.43 -0.12
N HIS A 633 6.88 2.32 0.21
CA HIS A 633 6.32 3.30 -0.71
C HIS A 633 6.71 4.74 -0.35
N LEU A 634 7.85 4.95 0.32
CA LEU A 634 8.31 6.30 0.71
C LEU A 634 8.60 7.21 -0.48
N ASP A 635 8.93 6.64 -1.63
CA ASP A 635 9.06 7.34 -2.89
C ASP A 635 7.76 8.02 -3.32
N GLU A 636 6.60 7.42 -3.06
CA GLU A 636 5.29 8.01 -3.36
C GLU A 636 5.02 9.31 -2.58
N ILE A 637 5.72 9.53 -1.45
CA ILE A 637 5.63 10.80 -0.72
C ILE A 637 6.24 11.95 -1.53
N ILE A 638 7.23 11.69 -2.39
CA ILE A 638 7.97 12.71 -3.16
C ILE A 638 7.69 12.66 -4.67
N SER A 639 7.01 11.61 -5.15
CA SER A 639 6.50 11.52 -6.52
C SER A 639 5.66 12.75 -6.89
N PRO A 640 5.91 13.39 -8.05
CA PRO A 640 5.25 14.62 -8.47
C PRO A 640 3.81 14.45 -8.94
#